data_AF-A0A7R9L7E0-F1
#
_entry.id   AF-A0A7R9L7E0-F1
#
_cell.length_a   1.000
_cell.length_b   1.000
_cell.length_c   1.000
_cell.angle_alpha   90.00
_cell.angle_beta   90.00
_cell.angle_gamma   90.00
#
_symmetry.space_group_name_H-M   'P 1'
#
loop_
_entity.id
_entity.type
_entity.pdbx_description
1 polymer ?
#
loop_
_entity_poly.entity_id
_entity_poly.type
_entity_poly.pdbx_seq_one_letter_code
_entity_poly.pdbx_strand_id
1 'polypeptide(L)'
;MAALPSLRQLSYLVTLSETLHFTEAARRSFVTQSTLSGGIMELERLLGGVLVERDRQNVRLTPLGEQVVARARVLLADAQDLMRLSREMSEPLTGDLHLGIIPTIAPFILSQLLEEVHKQLPKIQLHLHEAQSEKIVEKLEHGNLDVIMLALPFDTRGLKVAEIAKEDLFLVCNKADQNAMNARSLDDLDLSHLMLLEEGHCLRDHTLSVCPIGERKNDHRLKASSLPTLVEMVSSNLGYTLLPEIAIHAHMLKNNDQIVVKPIENAPSRTLALVTRKSTPLQSEFDVLVQILQKITPNLHYRSHQHKQNYNDLHASISSTHIQFFALVSVPQGLNLSSIVNRTRMNRPLYIIFSTIVLDAIGIGIIFPLLPSLLKDLSHQYNVALLMGVFLSLYALMQFIFSPILGALSDRIGRRPVLLISLAGSAINYLFLACSPSLILLFIGRIIAGISSANMPVASAYIVDTTSEENRAKYFGLMNAMFGIGFILGPVLGGLLGEYWLRLPFFVAAILTTVNLLIAFWLLPESRSNNPLLVPPQASISQRSSLKINPLKSFGFILAQKGILPILLIFFLFSACGEAYGVSWALWGHDTFKWNTFWVGLSLGTFGLCQVLVQSFIPQHAVRYFGERNTVLIGLACICMALIIMAFTQHAWIIFAIMPIFALGSIGTPALQAVVSQKIPAVQQGQFQGVIASTISLASIIAPLLFSTLYFHFQTRWTGAIWLVVAMIYLIALPAILSSLKPQQLKSS
;
A
#
# COMPACT_ATOMS: atom_id res chain seq x y z
N MET A 1 -51.71 -11.66 19.91
CA MET A 1 -50.40 -11.93 19.30
C MET A 1 -49.35 -11.19 20.11
N ALA A 2 -48.23 -11.83 20.45
CA ALA A 2 -47.08 -11.11 21.04
C ALA A 2 -46.62 -10.03 20.05
N ALA A 3 -46.25 -8.85 20.55
CA ALA A 3 -45.75 -7.77 19.69
C ALA A 3 -44.46 -8.22 19.00
N LEU A 4 -44.45 -8.21 17.67
CA LEU A 4 -43.29 -8.62 16.88
C LEU A 4 -42.27 -7.47 16.75
N PRO A 5 -40.97 -7.77 16.70
CA PRO A 5 -39.95 -6.78 16.32
C PRO A 5 -40.25 -6.11 14.98
N SER A 6 -40.10 -4.78 14.90
CA SER A 6 -40.20 -4.08 13.62
C SER A 6 -38.91 -4.22 12.80
N LEU A 7 -39.02 -4.23 11.47
CA LEU A 7 -37.86 -4.24 10.57
C LEU A 7 -36.91 -3.07 10.85
N ARG A 8 -37.43 -1.90 11.25
CA ARG A 8 -36.60 -0.75 11.60
C ARG A 8 -35.75 -0.99 12.85
N GLN A 9 -36.31 -1.63 13.88
CA GLN A 9 -35.56 -2.00 15.09
C GLN A 9 -34.48 -3.05 14.79
N LEU A 10 -34.83 -4.06 13.97
CA LEU A 10 -33.86 -5.05 13.51
C LEU A 10 -32.72 -4.39 12.71
N SER A 11 -33.04 -3.45 11.82
CA SER A 11 -32.05 -2.67 11.07
C SER A 11 -31.14 -1.85 11.98
N TYR A 12 -31.68 -1.25 13.05
CA TYR A 12 -30.85 -0.54 14.03
C TYR A 12 -29.87 -1.46 14.75
N LEU A 13 -30.33 -2.65 15.16
CA LEU A 13 -29.46 -3.64 15.81
C LEU A 13 -28.35 -4.13 14.86
N VAL A 14 -28.69 -4.42 13.60
CA VAL A 14 -27.71 -4.79 12.57
C VAL A 14 -26.71 -3.66 12.33
N THR A 15 -27.18 -2.42 12.17
CA THR A 15 -26.30 -1.26 11.97
C THR A 15 -25.41 -1.00 13.19
N LEU A 16 -25.93 -1.23 14.41
CA LEU A 16 -25.14 -1.15 15.63
C LEU A 16 -24.10 -2.27 15.71
N SER A 17 -24.42 -3.49 15.27
CA SER A 17 -23.47 -4.62 15.23
C SER A 17 -22.25 -4.31 14.35
N GLU A 18 -22.43 -3.54 13.28
CA GLU A 18 -21.36 -3.17 12.34
C GLU A 18 -20.52 -2.00 12.84
N THR A 19 -21.13 -1.05 13.52
CA THR A 19 -20.46 0.19 13.94
C THR A 19 -19.91 0.10 15.36
N LEU A 20 -20.48 -0.75 16.20
CA LEU A 20 -20.21 -0.85 17.64
C LEU A 20 -20.26 0.51 18.35
N HIS A 21 -20.99 1.49 17.80
CA HIS A 21 -21.06 2.87 18.28
C HIS A 21 -22.46 3.42 18.03
N PHE A 22 -23.22 3.70 19.11
CA PHE A 22 -24.61 4.18 19.00
C PHE A 22 -24.76 5.46 18.17
N THR A 23 -23.85 6.43 18.32
CA THR A 23 -23.92 7.70 17.59
C THR A 23 -23.71 7.50 16.08
N GLU A 24 -22.76 6.63 15.71
CA GLU A 24 -22.47 6.34 14.30
C GLU A 24 -23.56 5.43 13.70
N ALA A 25 -24.04 4.45 14.45
CA ALA A 25 -25.19 3.63 14.08
C ALA A 25 -26.42 4.50 13.77
N ALA A 26 -26.67 5.51 14.62
CA ALA A 26 -27.82 6.39 14.48
C ALA A 26 -27.68 7.28 13.24
N ARG A 27 -26.47 7.80 12.99
CA ARG A 27 -26.16 8.53 11.76
C ARG A 27 -26.40 7.67 10.52
N ARG A 28 -25.89 6.43 10.48
CA ARG A 28 -26.09 5.49 9.36
C ARG A 28 -27.55 5.10 9.16
N SER A 29 -28.29 5.02 10.24
CA SER A 29 -29.72 4.73 10.23
C SER A 29 -30.59 5.99 10.00
N PHE A 30 -29.98 7.15 9.72
CA PHE A 30 -30.65 8.44 9.51
C PHE A 30 -31.60 8.86 10.65
N VAL A 31 -31.22 8.56 11.90
CA VAL A 31 -31.99 8.92 13.11
C VAL A 31 -31.10 9.52 14.20
N THR A 32 -31.72 10.08 15.24
CA THR A 32 -30.99 10.54 16.42
C THR A 32 -30.51 9.36 17.27
N GLN A 33 -29.45 9.57 18.05
CA GLN A 33 -28.94 8.55 18.97
C GLN A 33 -30.00 8.11 19.99
N SER A 34 -30.85 9.03 20.47
CA SER A 34 -31.94 8.69 21.39
C SER A 34 -32.98 7.79 20.72
N THR A 35 -33.31 8.02 19.45
CA THR A 35 -34.22 7.16 18.67
C THR A 35 -33.65 5.77 18.44
N LEU A 36 -32.37 5.65 18.07
CA LEU A 36 -31.75 4.33 17.88
C LEU A 36 -31.63 3.57 19.21
N SER A 37 -31.16 4.25 20.27
CA SER A 37 -31.06 3.65 21.60
C SER A 37 -32.41 3.21 22.14
N GLY A 38 -33.46 4.02 21.96
CA GLY A 38 -34.83 3.66 22.34
C GLY A 38 -35.35 2.47 21.53
N GLY A 39 -35.07 2.43 20.23
CA GLY A 39 -35.45 1.31 19.36
C GLY A 39 -34.81 -0.02 19.78
N ILE A 40 -33.54 0.01 20.19
CA ILE A 40 -32.83 -1.18 20.68
C ILE A 40 -33.33 -1.60 22.07
N MET A 41 -33.56 -0.65 22.98
CA MET A 41 -34.14 -0.97 24.30
C MET A 41 -35.52 -1.61 24.18
N GLU A 42 -36.34 -1.11 23.26
CA GLU A 42 -37.65 -1.71 23.00
C GLU A 42 -37.52 -3.10 22.38
N LEU A 43 -36.54 -3.32 21.49
CA LEU A 43 -36.25 -4.65 20.95
C LEU A 43 -35.79 -5.64 22.03
N GLU A 44 -34.92 -5.21 22.95
CA GLU A 44 -34.48 -5.98 24.12
C GLU A 44 -35.67 -6.33 25.03
N ARG A 45 -36.59 -5.39 25.25
CA ARG A 45 -37.82 -5.60 26.03
C ARG A 45 -38.75 -6.61 25.38
N LEU A 46 -38.91 -6.57 24.06
CA LEU A 46 -39.74 -7.50 23.30
C LEU A 46 -39.17 -8.92 23.30
N LEU A 47 -37.85 -9.06 23.19
CA LEU A 47 -37.16 -10.34 23.15
C LEU A 47 -36.88 -10.92 24.56
N GLY A 48 -37.09 -10.13 25.62
CA GLY A 48 -36.90 -10.55 27.00
C GLY A 48 -35.44 -10.75 27.41
N GLY A 49 -34.49 -10.12 26.70
CA GLY A 49 -33.07 -10.29 26.95
C GLY A 49 -32.23 -9.12 26.44
N VAL A 50 -31.10 -8.87 27.11
CA VAL A 50 -30.13 -7.84 26.70
C VAL A 50 -29.39 -8.31 25.45
N LEU A 51 -29.40 -7.48 24.41
CA LEU A 51 -28.75 -7.77 23.13
C LEU A 51 -27.39 -7.06 23.05
N VAL A 52 -27.24 -5.95 23.78
CA VAL A 52 -26.06 -5.09 23.71
C VAL A 52 -25.58 -4.72 25.11
N GLU A 53 -24.33 -5.05 25.41
CA GLU A 53 -23.64 -4.59 26.61
C GLU A 53 -23.09 -3.18 26.41
N ARG A 54 -23.34 -2.33 27.41
CA ARG A 54 -22.90 -0.93 27.45
C ARG A 54 -21.87 -0.78 28.55
N ASP A 55 -20.60 -0.74 28.19
CA ASP A 55 -19.57 -0.19 29.07
C ASP A 55 -19.37 1.29 28.74
N ARG A 56 -18.89 2.09 29.69
CA ARG A 56 -18.76 3.57 29.59
C ARG A 56 -17.97 4.04 28.35
N GLN A 57 -17.27 3.15 27.65
CA GLN A 57 -16.51 3.46 26.43
C GLN A 57 -16.65 2.43 25.30
N ASN A 58 -17.27 1.26 25.50
CA ASN A 58 -17.34 0.19 24.51
C ASN A 58 -18.75 -0.40 24.42
N VAL A 59 -19.23 -0.57 23.19
CA VAL A 59 -20.46 -1.32 22.88
C VAL A 59 -20.07 -2.70 22.41
N ARG A 60 -20.66 -3.74 22.98
CA ARG A 60 -20.47 -5.13 22.58
C ARG A 60 -21.80 -5.84 22.45
N LEU A 61 -21.90 -6.81 21.55
CA LEU A 61 -23.07 -7.68 21.48
C LEU A 61 -22.99 -8.73 22.57
N THR A 62 -24.13 -9.09 23.14
CA THR A 62 -24.25 -10.30 23.96
C THR A 62 -24.33 -11.53 23.04
N PRO A 63 -24.14 -12.76 23.56
CA PRO A 63 -24.37 -13.98 22.77
C PRO A 63 -25.79 -14.05 22.19
N LEU A 64 -26.79 -13.53 22.92
CA LEU A 64 -28.16 -13.39 22.40
C LEU A 64 -28.20 -12.34 21.28
N GLY A 65 -27.53 -11.20 21.45
CA GLY A 65 -27.40 -10.15 20.44
C GLY A 65 -26.82 -10.64 19.13
N GLU A 66 -25.74 -11.43 19.18
CA GLU A 66 -25.11 -12.04 17.99
C GLU A 66 -26.08 -12.96 17.23
N GLN A 67 -26.80 -13.83 17.95
CA GLN A 67 -27.80 -14.72 17.33
C GLN A 67 -28.97 -13.96 16.73
N VAL A 68 -29.43 -12.89 17.41
CA VAL A 68 -30.53 -12.05 16.91
C VAL A 68 -30.07 -11.25 15.70
N VAL A 69 -28.84 -10.72 15.67
CA VAL A 69 -28.26 -10.03 14.50
C VAL A 69 -28.22 -10.95 13.29
N ALA A 70 -27.75 -12.20 13.45
CA ALA A 70 -27.70 -13.16 12.35
C ALA A 70 -29.09 -13.40 11.74
N ARG A 71 -30.12 -13.61 12.59
CA ARG A 71 -31.52 -13.75 12.11
C ARG A 71 -32.09 -12.46 11.54
N ALA A 72 -31.76 -11.32 12.12
CA ALA A 72 -32.22 -10.00 11.68
C ALA A 72 -31.73 -9.67 10.27
N ARG A 73 -30.48 -10.02 9.93
CA ARG A 73 -29.93 -9.84 8.59
C ARG A 73 -30.74 -10.60 7.54
N VAL A 74 -31.06 -11.87 7.81
CA VAL A 74 -31.90 -12.69 6.90
C VAL A 74 -33.30 -12.08 6.73
N LEU A 75 -33.95 -11.66 7.82
CA LEU A 75 -35.29 -11.04 7.75
C LEU A 75 -35.30 -9.71 6.98
N LEU A 76 -34.24 -8.91 7.13
CA LEU A 76 -34.09 -7.65 6.39
C LEU A 76 -33.84 -7.90 4.91
N ALA A 77 -33.05 -8.94 4.58
CA ALA A 77 -32.83 -9.37 3.20
C ALA A 77 -34.14 -9.81 2.55
N ASP A 78 -34.94 -10.66 3.21
CA ASP A 78 -36.25 -11.09 2.69
C ASP A 78 -37.21 -9.91 2.49
N ALA A 79 -37.19 -8.91 3.38
CA ALA A 79 -37.99 -7.70 3.23
C ALA A 79 -37.55 -6.83 2.03
N GLN A 80 -36.23 -6.76 1.77
CA GLN A 80 -35.70 -6.09 0.59
C GLN A 80 -36.05 -6.85 -0.70
N ASP A 81 -35.99 -8.17 -0.67
CA ASP A 81 -36.38 -9.04 -1.79
C ASP A 81 -37.87 -8.85 -2.12
N LEU A 82 -38.75 -8.69 -1.12
CA LEU A 82 -40.16 -8.34 -1.34
C LEU A 82 -40.35 -6.99 -2.06
N MET A 83 -39.53 -5.98 -1.72
CA MET A 83 -39.57 -4.69 -2.42
C MET A 83 -39.05 -4.80 -3.86
N ARG A 84 -38.09 -5.69 -4.11
CA ARG A 84 -37.53 -5.96 -5.44
C ARG A 84 -38.51 -6.71 -6.34
N LEU A 85 -39.27 -7.67 -5.81
CA LEU A 85 -40.34 -8.38 -6.56
C LEU A 85 -41.26 -7.41 -7.31
N SER A 86 -41.71 -6.34 -6.65
CA SER A 86 -42.59 -5.34 -7.27
C SER A 86 -41.93 -4.59 -8.43
N ARG A 87 -40.61 -4.37 -8.38
CA ARG A 87 -39.86 -3.67 -9.44
C ARG A 87 -39.60 -4.59 -10.62
N GLU A 88 -39.17 -5.82 -10.37
CA GLU A 88 -38.94 -6.82 -11.43
C GLU A 88 -40.20 -7.14 -12.22
N MET A 89 -41.37 -7.22 -11.55
CA MET A 89 -42.64 -7.43 -12.27
C MET A 89 -42.98 -6.27 -13.22
N SER A 90 -42.44 -5.08 -12.97
CA SER A 90 -42.68 -3.89 -13.80
C SER A 90 -41.64 -3.76 -14.91
N GLU A 91 -40.36 -3.97 -14.61
CA GLU A 91 -39.23 -3.86 -15.55
C GLU A 91 -38.13 -4.90 -15.27
N PRO A 92 -38.25 -6.15 -15.78
CA PRO A 92 -37.25 -7.19 -15.56
C PRO A 92 -35.94 -6.86 -16.28
N LEU A 93 -34.82 -7.44 -15.81
CA LEU A 93 -33.47 -7.24 -16.38
C LEU A 93 -32.98 -5.78 -16.30
N THR A 94 -33.33 -5.07 -15.24
CA THR A 94 -32.91 -3.67 -15.00
C THR A 94 -32.43 -3.47 -13.56
N GLY A 95 -31.54 -2.50 -13.33
CA GLY A 95 -31.09 -2.10 -12.00
C GLY A 95 -29.76 -2.72 -11.56
N ASP A 96 -29.52 -2.76 -10.25
CA ASP A 96 -28.25 -3.22 -9.67
C ASP A 96 -28.27 -4.74 -9.40
N LEU A 97 -27.20 -5.43 -9.82
CA LEU A 97 -27.00 -6.87 -9.55
C LEU A 97 -25.65 -7.10 -8.88
N HIS A 98 -25.67 -7.60 -7.64
CA HIS A 98 -24.47 -7.86 -6.84
C HIS A 98 -24.00 -9.31 -7.00
N LEU A 99 -22.91 -9.50 -7.75
CA LEU A 99 -22.30 -10.81 -8.01
C LEU A 99 -21.05 -11.02 -7.16
N GLY A 100 -21.10 -12.02 -6.28
CA GLY A 100 -19.92 -12.54 -5.59
C GLY A 100 -19.16 -13.55 -6.45
N ILE A 101 -17.83 -13.53 -6.43
CA ILE A 101 -17.02 -14.53 -7.13
C ILE A 101 -15.78 -14.89 -6.33
N ILE A 102 -15.40 -16.18 -6.27
CA ILE A 102 -14.21 -16.58 -5.52
C ILE A 102 -12.91 -16.28 -6.30
N PRO A 103 -11.79 -16.02 -5.59
CA PRO A 103 -10.49 -15.72 -6.22
C PRO A 103 -9.90 -16.82 -7.10
N THR A 104 -10.39 -18.05 -6.97
CA THR A 104 -9.93 -19.19 -7.80
C THR A 104 -10.70 -19.32 -9.11
N ILE A 105 -11.64 -18.40 -9.38
CA ILE A 105 -12.45 -18.35 -10.60
C ILE A 105 -12.35 -16.95 -11.24
N ALA A 106 -12.50 -15.89 -10.44
CA ALA A 106 -12.65 -14.51 -10.92
C ALA A 106 -11.60 -14.11 -11.97
N PRO A 107 -10.28 -14.25 -11.72
CA PRO A 107 -9.27 -13.77 -12.65
C PRO A 107 -9.32 -14.40 -14.05
N PHE A 108 -9.94 -15.58 -14.17
CA PHE A 108 -9.89 -16.40 -15.38
C PHE A 108 -11.12 -16.22 -16.28
N ILE A 109 -12.26 -15.77 -15.75
CA ILE A 109 -13.50 -15.60 -16.51
C ILE A 109 -14.01 -14.16 -16.57
N LEU A 110 -13.49 -13.27 -15.72
CA LEU A 110 -14.10 -11.95 -15.49
C LEU A 110 -14.24 -11.12 -16.77
N SER A 111 -13.23 -11.14 -17.64
CA SER A 111 -13.25 -10.38 -18.89
C SER A 111 -14.37 -10.84 -19.84
N GLN A 112 -14.50 -12.16 -20.04
CA GLN A 112 -15.52 -12.76 -20.89
C GLN A 112 -16.91 -12.61 -20.27
N LEU A 113 -17.02 -12.77 -18.96
CA LEU A 113 -18.25 -12.57 -18.20
C LEU A 113 -18.76 -11.13 -18.35
N LEU A 114 -17.90 -10.13 -18.15
CA LEU A 114 -18.25 -8.72 -18.28
C LEU A 114 -18.69 -8.36 -19.71
N GLU A 115 -18.01 -8.91 -20.72
CA GLU A 115 -18.37 -8.69 -22.12
C GLU A 115 -19.76 -9.26 -22.45
N GLU A 116 -20.05 -10.48 -22.01
CA GLU A 116 -21.34 -11.13 -22.26
C GLU A 116 -22.47 -10.51 -21.44
N VAL A 117 -22.21 -10.11 -20.19
CA VAL A 117 -23.19 -9.37 -19.37
C VAL A 117 -23.50 -8.02 -20.02
N HIS A 118 -22.51 -7.28 -20.51
CA HIS A 118 -22.77 -6.01 -21.20
C HIS A 118 -23.62 -6.17 -22.46
N LYS A 119 -23.45 -7.30 -23.18
CA LYS A 119 -24.22 -7.64 -24.38
C LYS A 119 -25.65 -8.09 -24.07
N GLN A 120 -25.84 -8.97 -23.09
CA GLN A 120 -27.12 -9.64 -22.83
C GLN A 120 -27.95 -8.94 -21.75
N LEU A 121 -27.32 -8.17 -20.86
CA LEU A 121 -27.93 -7.44 -19.74
C LEU A 121 -27.52 -5.96 -19.74
N PRO A 122 -27.74 -5.20 -20.84
CA PRO A 122 -27.22 -3.84 -20.99
C PRO A 122 -27.82 -2.81 -20.02
N LYS A 123 -28.98 -3.12 -19.42
CA LYS A 123 -29.67 -2.26 -18.44
C LYS A 123 -29.36 -2.65 -16.99
N ILE A 124 -28.55 -3.69 -16.77
CA ILE A 124 -28.10 -4.10 -15.43
C ILE A 124 -26.75 -3.48 -15.15
N GLN A 125 -26.63 -2.87 -13.96
CA GLN A 125 -25.37 -2.46 -13.40
C GLN A 125 -24.82 -3.59 -12.52
N LEU A 126 -23.84 -4.33 -13.05
CA LEU A 126 -23.21 -5.43 -12.32
C LEU A 126 -22.20 -4.89 -11.30
N HIS A 127 -22.42 -5.19 -10.01
CA HIS A 127 -21.50 -4.91 -8.92
C HIS A 127 -20.76 -6.19 -8.53
N LEU A 128 -19.45 -6.23 -8.77
CA LEU A 128 -18.62 -7.41 -8.53
C LEU A 128 -17.98 -7.38 -7.14
N HIS A 129 -18.03 -8.51 -6.44
CA HIS A 129 -17.45 -8.68 -5.12
C HIS A 129 -16.59 -9.94 -5.08
N GLU A 130 -15.28 -9.77 -5.06
CA GLU A 130 -14.35 -10.89 -4.91
C GLU A 130 -14.05 -11.15 -3.43
N ALA A 131 -14.33 -12.36 -2.93
CA ALA A 131 -13.95 -12.77 -1.59
C ALA A 131 -13.87 -14.30 -1.45
N GLN A 132 -13.32 -14.76 -0.33
CA GLN A 132 -13.26 -16.17 0.06
C GLN A 132 -14.65 -16.82 0.11
N SER A 133 -14.70 -18.15 -0.08
CA SER A 133 -15.92 -18.94 -0.24
C SER A 133 -16.89 -18.75 0.94
N GLU A 134 -16.40 -18.83 2.18
CA GLU A 134 -17.22 -18.62 3.38
C GLU A 134 -17.83 -17.21 3.43
N LYS A 135 -17.01 -16.20 3.11
CA LYS A 135 -17.44 -14.79 3.17
C LYS A 135 -18.48 -14.44 2.10
N ILE A 136 -18.36 -14.97 0.88
CA ILE A 136 -19.37 -14.71 -0.16
C ILE A 136 -20.68 -15.42 0.14
N VAL A 137 -20.65 -16.62 0.74
CA VAL A 137 -21.86 -17.34 1.16
C VAL A 137 -22.55 -16.59 2.30
N GLU A 138 -21.79 -16.16 3.31
CA GLU A 138 -22.31 -15.32 4.40
C GLU A 138 -22.96 -14.04 3.87
N LYS A 139 -22.30 -13.34 2.93
CA LYS A 139 -22.86 -12.13 2.31
C LYS A 139 -24.10 -12.40 1.45
N LEU A 140 -24.19 -13.55 0.81
CA LEU A 140 -25.39 -13.96 0.06
C LEU A 140 -26.57 -14.21 1.01
N GLU A 141 -26.34 -14.91 2.11
CA GLU A 141 -27.39 -15.16 3.12
C GLU A 141 -27.86 -13.87 3.81
N HIS A 142 -26.95 -12.92 4.02
CA HIS A 142 -27.26 -11.61 4.60
C HIS A 142 -27.90 -10.60 3.64
N GLY A 143 -28.12 -10.95 2.36
CA GLY A 143 -28.72 -10.03 1.38
C GLY A 143 -27.78 -9.01 0.77
N ASN A 144 -26.48 -9.06 1.08
CA ASN A 144 -25.48 -8.14 0.53
C ASN A 144 -25.03 -8.52 -0.89
N LEU A 145 -25.20 -9.79 -1.27
CA LEU A 145 -25.00 -10.31 -2.61
C LEU A 145 -26.30 -10.94 -3.09
N ASP A 146 -26.53 -10.89 -4.39
CA ASP A 146 -27.72 -11.45 -5.03
C ASP A 146 -27.43 -12.84 -5.57
N VAL A 147 -26.24 -13.01 -6.14
CA VAL A 147 -25.76 -14.25 -6.75
C VAL A 147 -24.28 -14.40 -6.41
N ILE A 148 -23.81 -15.63 -6.25
CA ILE A 148 -22.38 -15.93 -6.05
C ILE A 148 -21.92 -17.04 -6.98
N MET A 149 -20.66 -16.98 -7.40
CA MET A 149 -19.99 -18.04 -8.14
C MET A 149 -18.89 -18.66 -7.31
N LEU A 150 -19.02 -19.97 -7.05
CA LEU A 150 -18.10 -20.76 -6.24
C LEU A 150 -17.85 -22.14 -6.87
N ALA A 151 -17.09 -22.99 -6.18
CA ALA A 151 -16.85 -24.37 -6.61
C ALA A 151 -17.33 -25.37 -5.54
N LEU A 152 -18.03 -26.42 -5.99
CA LEU A 152 -18.49 -27.55 -5.18
C LEU A 152 -17.43 -28.67 -5.14
N PRO A 153 -17.38 -29.49 -4.07
CA PRO A 153 -18.30 -29.51 -2.93
C PRO A 153 -18.11 -28.32 -1.97
N PHE A 154 -19.20 -27.70 -1.54
CA PHE A 154 -19.25 -26.67 -0.49
C PHE A 154 -20.61 -26.78 0.21
N ASP A 155 -20.71 -26.41 1.49
CA ASP A 155 -22.00 -26.46 2.18
C ASP A 155 -22.91 -25.33 1.69
N THR A 156 -23.92 -25.67 0.88
CA THR A 156 -24.88 -24.74 0.29
C THR A 156 -26.29 -24.95 0.83
N ARG A 157 -26.45 -25.53 2.03
CA ARG A 157 -27.76 -25.84 2.63
C ARG A 157 -28.71 -24.63 2.56
N GLY A 158 -29.89 -24.85 1.98
CA GLY A 158 -30.92 -23.81 1.88
C GLY A 158 -30.78 -22.87 0.68
N LEU A 159 -29.68 -22.92 -0.07
CA LEU A 159 -29.48 -22.12 -1.28
C LEU A 159 -29.95 -22.84 -2.54
N LYS A 160 -30.20 -22.07 -3.61
CA LYS A 160 -30.43 -22.56 -4.96
C LYS A 160 -29.09 -22.62 -5.68
N VAL A 161 -28.77 -23.76 -6.27
CA VAL A 161 -27.49 -24.04 -6.93
C VAL A 161 -27.75 -24.43 -8.38
N ALA A 162 -27.01 -23.82 -9.30
CA ALA A 162 -26.93 -24.21 -10.70
C ALA A 162 -25.48 -24.61 -11.02
N GLU A 163 -25.26 -25.87 -11.37
CA GLU A 163 -23.96 -26.35 -11.81
C GLU A 163 -23.66 -25.84 -13.22
N ILE A 164 -22.46 -25.29 -13.41
CA ILE A 164 -22.03 -24.63 -14.64
C ILE A 164 -21.11 -25.55 -15.43
N ALA A 165 -20.01 -25.99 -14.81
CA ALA A 165 -18.99 -26.80 -15.45
C ALA A 165 -18.20 -27.60 -14.40
N LYS A 166 -17.82 -28.82 -14.75
CA LYS A 166 -16.91 -29.66 -13.96
C LYS A 166 -15.50 -29.55 -14.54
N GLU A 167 -14.51 -29.38 -13.67
CA GLU A 167 -13.09 -29.34 -14.04
C GLU A 167 -12.24 -30.20 -13.11
N ASP A 168 -11.15 -30.73 -13.65
CA ASP A 168 -10.15 -31.50 -12.91
C ASP A 168 -9.04 -30.57 -12.37
N LEU A 169 -8.40 -31.00 -11.28
CA LEU A 169 -7.19 -30.36 -10.78
C LEU A 169 -5.94 -31.04 -11.38
N PHE A 170 -4.94 -30.23 -11.72
CA PHE A 170 -3.69 -30.67 -12.30
C PHE A 170 -2.54 -30.48 -11.32
N LEU A 171 -1.58 -31.41 -11.34
CA LEU A 171 -0.37 -31.29 -10.55
C LEU A 171 0.54 -30.24 -11.16
N VAL A 172 0.98 -29.30 -10.33
CA VAL A 172 1.91 -28.24 -10.69
C VAL A 172 3.13 -28.35 -9.79
N CYS A 173 4.29 -28.56 -10.40
CA CYS A 173 5.55 -28.83 -9.71
C CYS A 173 6.73 -28.12 -10.38
N ASN A 174 7.85 -28.05 -9.68
CA ASN A 174 9.10 -27.54 -10.24
C ASN A 174 9.78 -28.61 -11.11
N LYS A 175 10.42 -28.21 -12.21
CA LYS A 175 11.24 -29.11 -13.06
C LYS A 175 12.37 -29.79 -12.30
N ALA A 176 12.90 -29.15 -11.25
CA ALA A 176 13.96 -29.71 -10.43
C ALA A 176 13.46 -30.82 -9.48
N ASP A 177 12.16 -30.88 -9.19
CA ASP A 177 11.57 -31.89 -8.31
C ASP A 177 11.27 -33.18 -9.09
N GLN A 178 12.26 -34.07 -9.14
CA GLN A 178 12.16 -35.35 -9.86
C GLN A 178 11.11 -36.29 -9.26
N ASN A 179 10.81 -36.17 -7.96
CA ASN A 179 9.78 -37.00 -7.33
C ASN A 179 8.40 -36.55 -7.84
N ALA A 180 8.12 -35.26 -7.71
CA ALA A 180 6.87 -34.69 -8.22
C ALA A 180 6.72 -34.84 -9.72
N MET A 181 7.81 -34.78 -10.51
CA MET A 181 7.79 -34.99 -11.96
C MET A 181 7.42 -36.42 -12.37
N ASN A 182 7.82 -37.44 -11.62
CA ASN A 182 7.58 -38.84 -11.96
C ASN A 182 6.27 -39.41 -11.40
N ALA A 183 5.65 -38.74 -10.42
CA ALA A 183 4.39 -39.17 -9.82
C ALA A 183 3.24 -39.35 -10.84
N ARG A 184 2.48 -40.44 -10.75
CA ARG A 184 1.30 -40.66 -11.59
C ARG A 184 0.02 -40.37 -10.85
N SER A 185 0.00 -40.54 -9.52
CA SER A 185 -1.13 -40.22 -8.64
C SER A 185 -0.68 -39.36 -7.46
N LEU A 186 -1.64 -38.92 -6.63
CA LEU A 186 -1.33 -38.26 -5.35
C LEU A 186 -0.67 -39.20 -4.34
N ASP A 187 -0.88 -40.52 -4.46
CA ASP A 187 -0.33 -41.52 -3.54
C ASP A 187 1.18 -41.72 -3.71
N ASP A 188 1.73 -41.31 -4.86
CA ASP A 188 3.17 -41.35 -5.15
C ASP A 188 3.93 -40.18 -4.50
N LEU A 189 3.23 -39.18 -3.95
CA LEU A 189 3.81 -37.92 -3.48
C LEU A 189 3.89 -37.86 -1.96
N ASP A 190 4.94 -37.23 -1.45
CA ASP A 190 5.02 -36.86 -0.03
C ASP A 190 4.12 -35.63 0.23
N LEU A 191 2.97 -35.83 0.88
CA LEU A 191 2.01 -34.76 1.15
C LEU A 191 2.53 -33.70 2.14
N SER A 192 3.66 -33.91 2.82
CA SER A 192 4.28 -32.88 3.64
C SER A 192 4.82 -31.69 2.80
N HIS A 193 5.05 -31.91 1.51
CA HIS A 193 5.50 -30.90 0.55
C HIS A 193 4.34 -30.28 -0.28
N LEU A 194 3.08 -30.65 0.01
CA LEU A 194 1.91 -30.11 -0.66
C LEU A 194 1.60 -28.68 -0.19
N MET A 195 1.69 -27.73 -1.12
CA MET A 195 1.37 -26.33 -0.88
C MET A 195 -0.11 -26.06 -1.09
N LEU A 196 -0.74 -25.44 -0.10
CA LEU A 196 -2.17 -25.17 -0.06
C LEU A 196 -2.45 -23.68 0.17
N LEU A 197 -3.64 -23.24 -0.25
CA LEU A 197 -4.17 -21.94 0.14
C LEU A 197 -4.48 -21.88 1.64
N GLU A 198 -4.58 -20.68 2.18
CA GLU A 198 -5.09 -20.40 3.53
C GLU A 198 -6.53 -20.91 3.74
N GLU A 199 -6.98 -20.94 5.00
CA GLU A 199 -8.37 -21.29 5.36
C GLU A 199 -9.38 -20.31 4.75
N GLY A 200 -10.59 -20.79 4.47
CA GLY A 200 -11.67 -20.03 3.81
C GLY A 200 -11.72 -20.14 2.28
N HIS A 201 -10.76 -20.82 1.64
CA HIS A 201 -10.79 -21.13 0.21
C HIS A 201 -11.29 -22.56 -0.04
N CYS A 202 -12.40 -22.74 -0.76
CA CYS A 202 -12.92 -24.07 -1.10
C CYS A 202 -11.89 -24.98 -1.80
N LEU A 203 -10.96 -24.42 -2.60
CA LEU A 203 -9.90 -25.19 -3.27
C LEU A 203 -8.97 -25.92 -2.27
N ARG A 204 -8.76 -25.35 -1.08
CA ARG A 204 -8.00 -26.01 0.00
C ARG A 204 -8.72 -27.29 0.41
N ASP A 205 -10.01 -27.20 0.71
CA ASP A 205 -10.80 -28.35 1.17
C ASP A 205 -11.02 -29.37 0.05
N HIS A 206 -11.15 -28.92 -1.20
CA HIS A 206 -11.19 -29.80 -2.38
C HIS A 206 -9.91 -30.63 -2.49
N THR A 207 -8.75 -30.00 -2.24
CA THR A 207 -7.46 -30.70 -2.25
C THR A 207 -7.32 -31.65 -1.06
N LEU A 208 -7.71 -31.22 0.14
CA LEU A 208 -7.63 -32.02 1.37
C LEU A 208 -8.64 -33.17 1.45
N SER A 209 -9.77 -33.07 0.75
CA SER A 209 -10.83 -34.08 0.81
C SER A 209 -10.40 -35.43 0.22
N VAL A 210 -9.42 -35.41 -0.68
CA VAL A 210 -8.86 -36.59 -1.37
C VAL A 210 -7.52 -37.04 -0.76
N CYS A 211 -6.94 -36.26 0.17
CA CYS A 211 -5.74 -36.66 0.92
C CYS A 211 -6.08 -37.71 2.01
N PRO A 212 -5.22 -38.73 2.24
CA PRO A 212 -5.39 -39.72 3.31
C PRO A 212 -5.58 -39.05 4.68
N ILE A 213 -6.56 -39.54 5.46
CA ILE A 213 -7.03 -38.93 6.71
C ILE A 213 -5.90 -38.78 7.76
N GLY A 214 -4.87 -39.64 7.71
CA GLY A 214 -3.73 -39.64 8.63
C GLY A 214 -2.79 -38.44 8.51
N GLU A 215 -2.73 -37.78 7.36
CA GLU A 215 -1.73 -36.73 7.06
C GLU A 215 -2.31 -35.30 7.12
N ARG A 216 -3.61 -35.16 7.44
CA ARG A 216 -4.29 -33.87 7.65
C ARG A 216 -3.75 -33.04 8.83
N LYS A 217 -2.83 -33.62 9.63
CA LYS A 217 -2.22 -33.01 10.82
C LYS A 217 -0.87 -32.33 10.57
N ASN A 218 -0.38 -32.25 9.33
CA ASN A 218 0.89 -31.58 9.07
C ASN A 218 0.79 -30.07 9.28
N ASP A 219 1.70 -29.54 10.10
CA ASP A 219 1.88 -28.13 10.43
C ASP A 219 2.49 -27.42 9.20
N HIS A 220 1.63 -27.03 8.25
CA HIS A 220 2.02 -26.44 6.97
C HIS A 220 2.71 -25.08 7.22
N ARG A 221 4.05 -25.07 7.27
CA ARG A 221 4.86 -23.89 7.57
C ARG A 221 4.69 -22.72 6.59
N LEU A 222 4.09 -22.96 5.41
CA LEU A 222 3.84 -21.94 4.40
C LEU A 222 2.44 -22.14 3.80
N LYS A 223 1.54 -21.18 4.04
CA LYS A 223 0.23 -21.09 3.38
C LYS A 223 0.28 -19.94 2.39
N ALA A 224 -0.31 -20.13 1.22
CA ALA A 224 -0.43 -19.06 0.22
C ALA A 224 -1.77 -18.32 0.37
N SER A 225 -1.73 -16.99 0.32
CA SER A 225 -2.93 -16.16 0.35
C SER A 225 -3.68 -16.11 -1.00
N SER A 226 -3.06 -16.56 -2.09
CA SER A 226 -3.63 -16.52 -3.44
C SER A 226 -2.98 -17.55 -4.38
N LEU A 227 -3.65 -17.86 -5.50
CA LEU A 227 -3.11 -18.75 -6.54
C LEU A 227 -1.77 -18.26 -7.12
N PRO A 228 -1.58 -16.96 -7.44
CA PRO A 228 -0.28 -16.47 -7.91
C PRO A 228 0.88 -16.71 -6.92
N THR A 229 0.65 -16.43 -5.63
CA THR A 229 1.65 -16.69 -4.58
C THR A 229 1.99 -18.17 -4.51
N LEU A 230 0.97 -19.02 -4.62
CA LEU A 230 1.11 -20.46 -4.58
C LEU A 230 1.96 -20.98 -5.75
N VAL A 231 1.78 -20.43 -6.95
CA VAL A 231 2.62 -20.76 -8.13
C VAL A 231 4.07 -20.29 -7.94
N GLU A 232 4.28 -19.10 -7.37
CA GLU A 232 5.64 -18.57 -7.15
C GLU A 232 6.43 -19.40 -6.12
N MET A 233 5.74 -19.94 -5.13
CA MET A 233 6.31 -20.88 -4.15
C MET A 233 6.75 -22.18 -4.82
N VAL A 234 5.95 -22.71 -5.74
CA VAL A 234 6.31 -23.89 -6.54
C VAL A 234 7.47 -23.61 -7.49
N SER A 235 7.52 -22.45 -8.16
CA SER A 235 8.70 -22.09 -8.98
C SER A 235 9.96 -21.89 -8.16
N SER A 236 9.83 -21.51 -6.90
CA SER A 236 10.97 -21.42 -5.97
C SER A 236 11.39 -22.78 -5.39
N ASN A 237 10.84 -23.88 -5.90
CA ASN A 237 11.12 -25.26 -5.49
C ASN A 237 10.84 -25.52 -4.00
N LEU A 238 9.82 -24.86 -3.43
CA LEU A 238 9.42 -25.07 -2.03
C LEU A 238 8.51 -26.30 -1.84
N GLY A 239 7.91 -26.79 -2.93
CA GLY A 239 7.00 -27.93 -2.94
C GLY A 239 6.20 -28.00 -4.25
N TYR A 240 5.11 -28.75 -4.24
CA TYR A 240 4.18 -28.88 -5.37
C TYR A 240 2.75 -28.52 -4.94
N THR A 241 1.83 -28.42 -5.89
CA THR A 241 0.44 -28.05 -5.61
C THR A 241 -0.53 -28.60 -6.66
N LEU A 242 -1.84 -28.48 -6.39
CA LEU A 242 -2.90 -28.78 -7.33
C LEU A 242 -3.60 -27.48 -7.77
N LEU A 243 -3.65 -27.25 -9.08
CA LEU A 243 -4.35 -26.10 -9.67
C LEU A 243 -5.54 -26.54 -10.52
N PRO A 244 -6.65 -25.80 -10.49
CA PRO A 244 -7.80 -26.10 -11.33
C PRO A 244 -7.50 -25.82 -12.81
N GLU A 245 -8.13 -26.57 -13.70
CA GLU A 245 -7.95 -26.46 -15.15
C GLU A 245 -8.10 -25.02 -15.67
N ILE A 246 -9.09 -24.28 -15.16
CA ILE A 246 -9.34 -22.88 -15.51
C ILE A 246 -8.12 -21.96 -15.28
N ALA A 247 -7.22 -22.33 -14.36
CA ALA A 247 -6.01 -21.59 -14.05
C ALA A 247 -4.81 -22.00 -14.93
N ILE A 248 -4.82 -23.17 -15.59
CA ILE A 248 -3.67 -23.73 -16.32
C ILE A 248 -3.27 -22.87 -17.50
N HIS A 249 -4.25 -22.29 -18.18
CA HIS A 249 -4.01 -21.46 -19.35
C HIS A 249 -3.65 -20.01 -19.01
N ALA A 250 -3.62 -19.66 -17.73
CA ALA A 250 -3.28 -18.33 -17.28
C ALA A 250 -1.81 -17.99 -17.54
N HIS A 251 -1.56 -16.71 -17.78
CA HIS A 251 -0.22 -16.18 -18.10
C HIS A 251 0.83 -16.49 -17.01
N MET A 252 0.39 -16.68 -15.76
CA MET A 252 1.25 -17.02 -14.62
C MET A 252 1.97 -18.37 -14.75
N LEU A 253 1.41 -19.34 -15.49
CA LEU A 253 2.04 -20.64 -15.71
C LEU A 253 2.80 -20.70 -17.03
N LYS A 254 2.27 -20.07 -18.10
CA LYS A 254 2.87 -20.11 -19.44
C LYS A 254 4.26 -19.46 -19.55
N ASN A 255 4.56 -18.48 -18.71
CA ASN A 255 5.81 -17.73 -18.76
C ASN A 255 6.85 -18.20 -17.73
N ASN A 256 6.61 -19.34 -17.06
CA ASN A 256 7.51 -19.84 -16.03
C ASN A 256 8.17 -21.14 -16.49
N ASP A 257 9.37 -21.01 -17.07
CA ASP A 257 10.14 -22.14 -17.60
C ASP A 257 10.55 -23.16 -16.54
N GLN A 258 10.39 -22.87 -15.24
CA GLN A 258 10.74 -23.78 -14.15
C GLN A 258 9.56 -24.64 -13.69
N ILE A 259 8.34 -24.36 -14.15
CA ILE A 259 7.14 -25.06 -13.72
C ILE A 259 6.71 -26.09 -14.77
N VAL A 260 6.24 -27.24 -14.30
CA VAL A 260 5.56 -28.24 -15.11
C VAL A 260 4.16 -28.43 -14.58
N VAL A 261 3.19 -28.40 -15.50
CA VAL A 261 1.80 -28.76 -15.25
C VAL A 261 1.58 -30.13 -15.87
N LYS A 262 1.04 -31.08 -15.09
CA LYS A 262 0.73 -32.41 -15.60
C LYS A 262 -0.60 -32.94 -15.04
N PRO A 263 -1.33 -33.73 -15.83
CA PRO A 263 -2.45 -34.51 -15.32
C PRO A 263 -1.94 -35.62 -14.41
N ILE A 264 -2.78 -36.03 -13.46
CA ILE A 264 -2.55 -37.17 -12.57
C ILE A 264 -3.74 -38.13 -12.64
N GLU A 265 -3.50 -39.41 -12.36
CA GLU A 265 -4.55 -40.43 -12.25
C GLU A 265 -5.44 -40.14 -11.04
N ASN A 266 -6.76 -40.34 -11.20
CA ASN A 266 -7.77 -40.04 -10.18
C ASN A 266 -7.68 -38.58 -9.65
N ALA A 267 -7.38 -37.64 -10.53
CA ALA A 267 -7.33 -36.22 -10.20
C ALA A 267 -8.61 -35.77 -9.47
N PRO A 268 -8.48 -35.03 -8.35
CA PRO A 268 -9.63 -34.41 -7.72
C PRO A 268 -10.30 -33.46 -8.71
N SER A 269 -11.63 -33.40 -8.66
CA SER A 269 -12.43 -32.53 -9.53
C SER A 269 -13.29 -31.60 -8.69
N ARG A 270 -13.59 -30.42 -9.21
CA ARG A 270 -14.55 -29.48 -8.62
C ARG A 270 -15.59 -29.06 -9.64
N THR A 271 -16.78 -28.73 -9.18
CA THR A 271 -17.87 -28.24 -10.05
C THR A 271 -18.07 -26.76 -9.82
N LEU A 272 -17.81 -25.93 -10.83
CA LEU A 272 -18.15 -24.51 -10.82
C LEU A 272 -19.67 -24.37 -10.76
N ALA A 273 -20.16 -23.57 -9.84
CA ALA A 273 -21.59 -23.39 -9.61
C ALA A 273 -21.95 -21.93 -9.39
N LEU A 274 -23.10 -21.55 -9.91
CA LEU A 274 -23.78 -20.30 -9.62
C LEU A 274 -24.81 -20.56 -8.52
N VAL A 275 -24.79 -19.76 -7.47
CA VAL A 275 -25.59 -19.98 -6.26
C VAL A 275 -26.34 -18.70 -5.90
N THR A 276 -27.61 -18.83 -5.52
CA THR A 276 -28.45 -17.71 -5.08
C THR A 276 -29.39 -18.15 -3.95
N ARG A 277 -30.08 -17.20 -3.31
CA ARG A 277 -31.13 -17.50 -2.30
C ARG A 277 -32.33 -18.15 -3.00
N LYS A 278 -32.99 -19.12 -2.36
CA LYS A 278 -34.23 -19.72 -2.90
C LYS A 278 -35.38 -18.71 -3.01
N SER A 279 -35.37 -17.70 -2.17
CA SER A 279 -36.35 -16.60 -2.13
C SER A 279 -36.03 -15.47 -3.10
N THR A 280 -34.93 -15.55 -3.87
CA THR A 280 -34.51 -14.45 -4.73
C THR A 280 -35.59 -14.09 -5.75
N PRO A 281 -35.90 -12.80 -5.93
CA PRO A 281 -36.82 -12.36 -6.96
C PRO A 281 -36.16 -12.46 -8.36
N LEU A 282 -34.83 -12.26 -8.42
CA LEU A 282 -33.96 -12.13 -9.60
C LEU A 282 -33.75 -13.43 -10.41
N GLN A 283 -34.82 -14.21 -10.60
CA GLN A 283 -34.79 -15.50 -11.26
C GLN A 283 -34.41 -15.38 -12.74
N SER A 284 -34.88 -14.33 -13.42
CA SER A 284 -34.60 -14.09 -14.84
C SER A 284 -33.11 -13.77 -15.04
N GLU A 285 -32.55 -12.91 -14.19
CA GLU A 285 -31.14 -12.51 -14.18
C GLU A 285 -30.25 -13.72 -13.86
N PHE A 286 -30.66 -14.54 -12.88
CA PHE A 286 -29.97 -15.77 -12.53
C PHE A 286 -29.89 -16.73 -13.72
N ASP A 287 -31.02 -16.97 -14.41
CA ASP A 287 -31.08 -17.90 -15.55
C ASP A 287 -30.25 -17.41 -16.74
N VAL A 288 -30.24 -16.10 -17.03
CA VAL A 288 -29.37 -15.50 -18.05
C VAL A 288 -27.90 -15.61 -17.67
N LEU A 289 -27.54 -15.37 -16.40
CA LEU A 289 -26.17 -15.55 -15.92
C LEU A 289 -25.71 -17.00 -16.03
N VAL A 290 -26.57 -17.98 -15.75
CA VAL A 290 -26.26 -19.40 -15.97
C VAL A 290 -25.94 -19.65 -17.45
N GLN A 291 -26.74 -19.14 -18.38
CA GLN A 291 -26.49 -19.30 -19.82
C GLN A 291 -25.18 -18.63 -20.27
N ILE A 292 -24.91 -17.42 -19.79
CA ILE A 292 -23.65 -16.72 -20.06
C ILE A 292 -22.46 -17.55 -19.56
N LEU A 293 -22.55 -18.04 -18.32
CA LEU A 293 -21.47 -18.82 -17.70
C LEU A 293 -21.24 -20.15 -18.42
N GLN A 294 -22.30 -20.86 -18.80
CA GLN A 294 -22.21 -22.08 -19.60
C GLN A 294 -21.61 -21.82 -20.99
N LYS A 295 -21.87 -20.64 -21.59
CA LYS A 295 -21.30 -20.22 -22.88
C LYS A 295 -19.81 -19.89 -22.81
N ILE A 296 -19.31 -19.34 -21.70
CA ILE A 296 -17.89 -18.94 -21.56
C ILE A 296 -17.01 -20.04 -20.94
N THR A 297 -17.61 -21.03 -20.27
CA THR A 297 -16.90 -22.19 -19.70
C THR A 297 -16.89 -23.51 -20.53
N PRO A 298 -17.35 -23.59 -21.80
CA PRO A 298 -17.58 -24.88 -22.47
C PRO A 298 -16.29 -25.64 -22.81
N ASN A 299 -15.13 -24.97 -22.78
CA ASN A 299 -13.84 -25.57 -23.12
C ASN A 299 -13.16 -26.34 -21.99
N LEU A 300 -13.73 -26.38 -20.78
CA LEU A 300 -13.20 -27.16 -19.64
C LEU A 300 -13.48 -28.67 -19.77
N HIS A 301 -14.23 -29.13 -20.79
CA HIS A 301 -14.54 -30.55 -20.98
C HIS A 301 -13.79 -31.21 -22.16
N TYR A 302 -13.16 -30.43 -23.07
CA TYR A 302 -12.66 -30.94 -24.37
C TYR A 302 -11.13 -31.06 -24.48
N ARG A 303 -10.34 -30.48 -23.55
CA ARG A 303 -8.86 -30.44 -23.66
C ARG A 303 -8.11 -31.56 -22.92
N SER A 304 -8.76 -32.31 -22.03
CA SER A 304 -8.14 -33.43 -21.31
C SER A 304 -7.71 -34.59 -22.24
N HIS A 305 -8.39 -34.78 -23.37
CA HIS A 305 -8.09 -35.89 -24.28
C HIS A 305 -6.95 -35.63 -25.28
N GLN A 306 -6.66 -34.38 -25.67
CA GLN A 306 -5.55 -34.08 -26.59
C GLN A 306 -4.17 -34.13 -25.92
N HIS A 307 -4.09 -33.98 -24.59
CA HIS A 307 -2.81 -34.05 -23.88
C HIS A 307 -2.21 -35.46 -23.77
N LYS A 308 -3.02 -36.51 -24.02
CA LYS A 308 -2.54 -37.91 -24.04
C LYS A 308 -1.76 -38.27 -25.31
N GLN A 309 -1.88 -37.48 -26.38
CA GLN A 309 -1.29 -37.80 -27.69
C GLN A 309 -0.07 -36.93 -28.03
N ASN A 310 -0.06 -35.65 -27.64
CA ASN A 310 1.04 -34.73 -27.98
C ASN A 310 2.30 -34.82 -27.09
N TYR A 311 2.33 -35.68 -26.05
CA TYR A 311 3.52 -35.83 -25.20
C TYR A 311 4.55 -36.83 -25.78
N ASN A 312 4.13 -37.73 -26.66
CA ASN A 312 5.02 -38.74 -27.25
C ASN A 312 5.84 -38.21 -28.43
N ASP A 313 5.39 -37.18 -29.13
CA ASP A 313 6.06 -36.68 -30.35
C ASP A 313 7.18 -35.67 -30.06
N LEU A 314 7.22 -35.06 -28.86
CA LEU A 314 8.20 -34.03 -28.52
C LEU A 314 9.56 -34.58 -28.03
N HIS A 315 9.64 -35.88 -27.70
CA HIS A 315 10.86 -36.51 -27.19
C HIS A 315 11.80 -37.08 -28.28
N ALA A 316 11.43 -37.01 -29.56
CA ALA A 316 12.20 -37.61 -30.64
C ALA A 316 13.23 -36.69 -31.34
N SER A 317 13.28 -35.38 -31.04
CA SER A 317 14.03 -34.42 -31.89
C SER A 317 15.13 -33.60 -31.22
N ILE A 318 15.60 -33.94 -30.02
CA ILE A 318 16.75 -33.23 -29.42
C ILE A 318 17.76 -34.23 -28.86
N SER A 319 18.52 -34.85 -29.77
CA SER A 319 19.83 -35.44 -29.47
C SER A 319 20.80 -35.03 -30.59
N SER A 320 22.07 -34.77 -30.23
CA SER A 320 23.16 -34.13 -31.00
C SER A 320 23.11 -32.58 -30.95
N THR A 321 24.13 -31.84 -30.46
CA THR A 321 25.58 -31.99 -30.69
C THR A 321 26.40 -31.20 -29.63
N HIS A 322 27.59 -31.74 -29.31
CA HIS A 322 28.74 -31.33 -28.44
C HIS A 322 29.02 -29.82 -28.21
N ILE A 323 29.37 -29.32 -27.01
CA ILE A 323 30.63 -29.35 -26.18
C ILE A 323 31.90 -28.77 -26.83
N GLN A 324 32.38 -27.61 -26.32
CA GLN A 324 33.78 -27.23 -25.94
C GLN A 324 33.81 -25.70 -25.63
N PHE A 325 34.01 -25.17 -24.41
CA PHE A 325 35.20 -25.04 -23.53
C PHE A 325 36.38 -24.20 -24.08
N PHE A 326 36.43 -22.87 -23.80
CA PHE A 326 37.59 -22.10 -23.26
C PHE A 326 37.36 -20.57 -23.10
N ALA A 327 37.93 -20.01 -22.02
CA ALA A 327 38.39 -18.62 -21.73
C ALA A 327 37.39 -17.44 -21.71
N LEU A 328 37.10 -16.83 -20.53
CA LEU A 328 37.84 -15.78 -19.80
C LEU A 328 37.97 -14.43 -20.55
N VAL A 329 37.34 -13.40 -19.96
CA VAL A 329 37.37 -11.96 -20.31
C VAL A 329 36.66 -11.62 -21.63
N SER A 330 35.35 -11.43 -21.59
CA SER A 330 34.57 -10.63 -22.55
C SER A 330 33.19 -10.36 -21.98
N VAL A 331 32.82 -9.08 -21.84
CA VAL A 331 31.45 -8.64 -21.55
C VAL A 331 30.52 -9.20 -22.65
N PRO A 332 29.48 -9.99 -22.36
CA PRO A 332 28.57 -10.45 -23.40
C PRO A 332 27.66 -9.30 -23.84
N GLN A 333 27.88 -8.84 -25.07
CA GLN A 333 26.89 -8.13 -25.86
C GLN A 333 25.63 -8.98 -25.95
N GLY A 334 24.50 -8.44 -25.49
CA GLY A 334 23.24 -9.18 -25.43
C GLY A 334 22.28 -8.77 -24.31
N LEU A 335 22.65 -7.84 -23.43
CA LEU A 335 21.66 -7.16 -22.57
C LEU A 335 20.83 -6.21 -23.44
N ASN A 336 19.79 -6.76 -24.05
CA ASN A 336 18.76 -5.95 -24.68
C ASN A 336 18.01 -5.23 -23.54
N LEU A 337 18.41 -4.01 -23.18
CA LEU A 337 17.79 -3.20 -22.13
C LEU A 337 16.26 -3.03 -22.33
N SER A 338 15.76 -3.31 -23.55
CA SER A 338 14.33 -3.35 -23.86
C SER A 338 13.56 -4.52 -23.23
N SER A 339 14.20 -5.63 -22.87
CA SER A 339 13.53 -6.83 -22.33
C SER A 339 13.27 -6.75 -20.82
N ILE A 340 14.06 -5.96 -20.09
CA ILE A 340 13.83 -5.67 -18.66
C ILE A 340 12.75 -4.59 -18.49
N VAL A 341 12.62 -3.67 -19.46
CA VAL A 341 11.61 -2.60 -19.45
C VAL A 341 10.20 -3.11 -19.82
N ASN A 342 10.06 -4.26 -20.48
CA ASN A 342 8.78 -4.75 -21.01
C ASN A 342 7.96 -5.68 -20.09
N ARG A 343 8.44 -6.03 -18.88
CA ARG A 343 7.74 -6.97 -17.97
C ARG A 343 6.74 -6.31 -17.01
N THR A 344 6.63 -4.99 -17.04
CA THR A 344 5.56 -4.23 -16.38
C THR A 344 4.98 -3.31 -17.44
N ARG A 345 3.86 -3.65 -18.09
CA ARG A 345 3.06 -2.60 -18.74
C ARG A 345 2.41 -1.79 -17.61
N MET A 346 3.19 -0.93 -16.95
CA MET A 346 2.59 0.12 -16.14
C MET A 346 1.77 0.99 -17.08
N ASN A 347 0.58 1.40 -16.63
CA ASN A 347 -0.21 2.36 -17.37
C ASN A 347 0.68 3.55 -17.74
N ARG A 348 0.72 3.95 -19.02
CA ARG A 348 1.56 5.06 -19.52
C ARG A 348 1.57 6.31 -18.60
N PRO A 349 0.45 6.69 -17.95
CA PRO A 349 0.40 7.79 -16.99
C PRO A 349 1.27 7.59 -15.73
N LEU A 350 1.39 6.37 -15.22
CA LEU A 350 2.14 6.09 -13.98
C LEU A 350 3.64 6.32 -14.16
N TYR A 351 4.20 6.08 -15.36
CA TYR A 351 5.60 6.43 -15.63
C TYR A 351 5.87 7.93 -15.48
N ILE A 352 4.94 8.77 -15.90
CA ILE A 352 5.04 10.23 -15.80
C ILE A 352 4.94 10.67 -14.33
N ILE A 353 4.07 10.02 -13.56
CA ILE A 353 3.95 10.28 -12.12
C ILE A 353 5.25 9.87 -11.41
N PHE A 354 5.80 8.69 -11.69
CA PHE A 354 7.06 8.26 -11.09
C PHE A 354 8.25 9.11 -11.54
N SER A 355 8.35 9.53 -12.80
CA SER A 355 9.40 10.46 -13.24
C SER A 355 9.31 11.79 -12.51
N THR A 356 8.08 12.29 -12.29
CA THR A 356 7.84 13.49 -11.48
C THR A 356 8.38 13.34 -10.06
N ILE A 357 8.07 12.22 -9.40
CA ILE A 357 8.55 11.93 -8.04
C ILE A 357 10.08 11.82 -7.97
N VAL A 358 10.71 11.13 -8.93
CA VAL A 358 12.17 11.01 -8.99
C VAL A 358 12.82 12.38 -9.16
N LEU A 359 12.31 13.21 -10.08
CA LEU A 359 12.86 14.54 -10.33
C LEU A 359 12.67 15.49 -9.13
N ASP A 360 11.53 15.41 -8.44
CA ASP A 360 11.27 16.16 -7.21
C ASP A 360 12.28 15.78 -6.11
N ALA A 361 12.53 14.48 -5.93
CA ALA A 361 13.51 13.96 -4.97
C ALA A 361 14.96 14.35 -5.31
N ILE A 362 15.37 14.25 -6.58
CA ILE A 362 16.66 14.74 -7.07
C ILE A 362 16.79 16.23 -6.78
N GLY A 363 15.73 16.98 -7.06
CA GLY A 363 15.58 18.40 -6.81
C GLY A 363 15.86 18.85 -5.38
N ILE A 364 15.29 18.12 -4.42
CA ILE A 364 15.56 18.33 -2.99
C ILE A 364 17.03 17.99 -2.70
N GLY A 365 17.51 16.86 -3.22
CA GLY A 365 18.85 16.34 -2.96
C GLY A 365 20.00 17.21 -3.49
N ILE A 366 19.87 17.80 -4.68
CA ILE A 366 20.92 18.65 -5.28
C ILE A 366 21.20 19.90 -4.45
N ILE A 367 20.22 20.37 -3.65
CA ILE A 367 20.35 21.60 -2.87
C ILE A 367 21.38 21.41 -1.75
N PHE A 368 21.39 20.26 -1.06
CA PHE A 368 22.22 20.06 0.14
C PHE A 368 23.73 20.30 -0.06
N PRO A 369 24.41 19.71 -1.07
CA PRO A 369 25.84 19.94 -1.28
C PRO A 369 26.17 21.36 -1.78
N LEU A 370 25.23 22.05 -2.41
CA LEU A 370 25.47 23.33 -3.09
C LEU A 370 25.11 24.55 -2.24
N LEU A 371 24.10 24.41 -1.38
CA LEU A 371 23.48 25.52 -0.67
C LEU A 371 24.46 26.36 0.15
N PRO A 372 25.42 25.78 0.92
CA PRO A 372 26.38 26.59 1.66
C PRO A 372 27.24 27.48 0.76
N SER A 373 27.75 26.93 -0.34
CA SER A 373 28.57 27.67 -1.31
C SER A 373 27.75 28.73 -2.04
N LEU A 374 26.51 28.39 -2.44
CA LEU A 374 25.63 29.34 -3.12
C LEU A 374 25.26 30.53 -2.22
N LEU A 375 24.98 30.27 -0.95
CA LEU A 375 24.72 31.34 0.02
C LEU A 375 25.98 32.17 0.26
N LYS A 376 27.16 31.54 0.41
CA LYS A 376 28.43 32.24 0.60
C LYS A 376 28.76 33.19 -0.56
N ASP A 377 28.54 32.74 -1.80
CA ASP A 377 28.78 33.52 -3.01
C ASP A 377 27.86 34.75 -3.11
N LEU A 378 26.66 34.68 -2.53
CA LEU A 378 25.67 35.76 -2.60
C LEU A 378 25.62 36.62 -1.33
N SER A 379 26.13 36.12 -0.19
CA SER A 379 25.84 36.71 1.10
C SER A 379 26.85 37.72 1.59
N HIS A 380 28.11 37.70 1.11
CA HIS A 380 29.32 38.49 1.41
C HIS A 380 29.47 39.17 2.81
N GLN A 381 28.41 39.74 3.38
CA GLN A 381 28.24 40.36 4.69
C GLN A 381 27.49 39.49 5.73
N TYR A 382 26.69 38.49 5.32
CA TYR A 382 25.84 37.70 6.22
C TYR A 382 26.39 36.31 6.54
N ASN A 383 26.10 35.81 7.75
CA ASN A 383 26.55 34.49 8.19
C ASN A 383 25.80 33.35 7.48
N VAL A 384 26.56 32.50 6.79
CA VAL A 384 26.04 31.39 5.97
C VAL A 384 25.23 30.40 6.80
N ALA A 385 25.65 30.06 8.01
CA ALA A 385 24.96 29.08 8.85
C ALA A 385 23.53 29.54 9.19
N LEU A 386 23.37 30.79 9.65
CA LEU A 386 22.04 31.34 9.96
C LEU A 386 21.15 31.43 8.70
N LEU A 387 21.73 31.83 7.56
CA LEU A 387 20.99 31.86 6.30
C LEU A 387 20.51 30.47 5.87
N MET A 388 21.30 29.42 6.09
CA MET A 388 20.86 28.04 5.82
C MET A 388 19.63 27.67 6.64
N GLY A 389 19.62 28.00 7.93
CA GLY A 389 18.47 27.73 8.80
C GLY A 389 17.21 28.43 8.30
N VAL A 390 17.28 29.73 8.01
CA VAL A 390 16.12 30.48 7.49
C VAL A 390 15.68 29.94 6.13
N PHE A 391 16.62 29.59 5.24
CA PHE A 391 16.31 29.09 3.90
C PHE A 391 15.59 27.74 3.90
N LEU A 392 16.00 26.82 4.78
CA LEU A 392 15.34 25.52 4.94
C LEU A 392 13.97 25.67 5.62
N SER A 393 13.90 26.44 6.72
CA SER A 393 12.66 26.67 7.46
C SER A 393 11.61 27.42 6.64
N LEU A 394 12.00 28.39 5.80
CA LEU A 394 11.06 29.13 4.95
C LEU A 394 10.37 28.21 3.93
N TYR A 395 11.12 27.28 3.34
CA TYR A 395 10.53 26.28 2.45
C TYR A 395 9.58 25.35 3.18
N ALA A 396 9.99 24.80 4.33
CA ALA A 396 9.14 23.94 5.13
C ALA A 396 7.85 24.65 5.58
N LEU A 397 7.94 25.93 5.94
CA LEU A 397 6.79 26.75 6.32
C LEU A 397 5.82 26.95 5.15
N MET A 398 6.33 27.33 3.98
CA MET A 398 5.49 27.52 2.79
C MET A 398 4.86 26.19 2.36
N GLN A 399 5.63 25.08 2.37
CA GLN A 399 5.11 23.75 2.07
C GLN A 399 4.01 23.33 3.05
N PHE A 400 4.20 23.56 4.36
CA PHE A 400 3.21 23.23 5.39
C PHE A 400 1.89 23.98 5.19
N ILE A 401 1.94 25.25 4.77
CA ILE A 401 0.74 26.08 4.53
C ILE A 401 0.06 25.69 3.21
N PHE A 402 0.81 25.57 2.12
CA PHE A 402 0.26 25.49 0.77
C PHE A 402 0.05 24.06 0.25
N SER A 403 0.81 23.06 0.72
CA SER A 403 0.65 21.66 0.27
C SER A 403 -0.76 21.12 0.53
N PRO A 404 -1.39 21.30 1.71
CA PRO A 404 -2.78 20.90 1.93
C PRO A 404 -3.79 21.67 1.06
N ILE A 405 -3.53 22.96 0.81
CA ILE A 405 -4.38 23.82 -0.03
C ILE A 405 -4.38 23.30 -1.47
N LEU A 406 -3.21 23.00 -2.02
CA LEU A 406 -3.07 22.47 -3.37
C LEU A 406 -3.60 21.04 -3.49
N GLY A 407 -3.43 20.20 -2.46
CA GLY A 407 -4.06 18.88 -2.38
C GLY A 407 -5.59 18.99 -2.50
N ALA A 408 -6.22 19.83 -1.68
CA ALA A 408 -7.66 20.07 -1.72
C ALA A 408 -8.12 20.77 -3.01
N LEU A 409 -7.29 21.62 -3.60
CA LEU A 409 -7.56 22.19 -4.92
C LEU A 409 -7.57 21.11 -6.00
N SER A 410 -6.67 20.14 -5.93
CA SER A 410 -6.62 19.02 -6.89
C SER A 410 -7.85 18.11 -6.78
N ASP A 411 -8.45 18.00 -5.59
CA ASP A 411 -9.74 17.34 -5.41
C ASP A 411 -10.90 18.08 -6.09
N ARG A 412 -10.75 19.39 -6.41
CA ARG A 412 -11.80 20.21 -7.01
C ARG A 412 -11.65 20.39 -8.52
N ILE A 413 -10.45 20.75 -8.97
CA ILE A 413 -10.19 21.09 -10.39
C ILE A 413 -9.60 19.94 -11.19
N GLY A 414 -9.28 18.80 -10.55
CA GLY A 414 -8.61 17.66 -11.18
C GLY A 414 -7.15 17.54 -10.74
N ARG A 415 -6.61 16.32 -10.87
CA ARG A 415 -5.22 16.01 -10.46
C ARG A 415 -4.21 16.59 -11.46
N ARG A 416 -4.51 16.51 -12.76
CA ARG A 416 -3.57 16.92 -13.82
C ARG A 416 -3.28 18.43 -13.79
N PRO A 417 -4.27 19.36 -13.70
CA PRO A 417 -3.99 20.80 -13.66
C PRO A 417 -3.09 21.21 -12.50
N VAL A 418 -3.33 20.68 -11.30
CA VAL A 418 -2.53 21.03 -10.12
C VAL A 418 -1.12 20.49 -10.23
N LEU A 419 -0.94 19.27 -10.74
CA LEU A 419 0.38 18.68 -10.96
C LEU A 419 1.18 19.48 -12.00
N LEU A 420 0.55 19.95 -13.08
CA LEU A 420 1.21 20.81 -14.08
C LEU A 420 1.62 22.17 -13.49
N ILE A 421 0.76 22.79 -12.67
CA ILE A 421 1.09 24.06 -11.97
C ILE A 421 2.28 23.83 -11.02
N SER A 422 2.29 22.72 -10.29
CA SER A 422 3.36 22.34 -9.37
C SER A 422 4.70 22.12 -10.09
N LEU A 423 4.69 21.42 -11.23
CA LEU A 423 5.85 21.23 -12.09
C LEU A 423 6.36 22.54 -12.71
N ALA A 424 5.46 23.41 -13.16
CA ALA A 424 5.83 24.73 -13.69
C ALA A 424 6.46 25.60 -12.61
N GLY A 425 5.88 25.63 -11.40
CA GLY A 425 6.46 26.33 -10.26
C GLY A 425 7.83 25.80 -9.86
N SER A 426 8.03 24.48 -9.94
CA SER A 426 9.33 23.83 -9.68
C SER A 426 10.38 24.22 -10.72
N ALA A 427 10.03 24.21 -12.00
CA ALA A 427 10.92 24.65 -13.09
C ALA A 427 11.32 26.12 -12.94
N ILE A 428 10.36 26.99 -12.62
CA ILE A 428 10.62 28.40 -12.32
C ILE A 428 11.57 28.53 -11.13
N ASN A 429 11.31 27.83 -10.02
CA ASN A 429 12.19 27.85 -8.86
C ASN A 429 13.64 27.48 -9.22
N TYR A 430 13.87 26.43 -10.02
CA TYR A 430 15.24 26.07 -10.44
C TYR A 430 15.91 27.17 -11.26
N LEU A 431 15.17 27.88 -12.12
CA LEU A 431 15.70 29.05 -12.82
C LEU A 431 16.06 30.18 -11.85
N PHE A 432 15.28 30.40 -10.80
CA PHE A 432 15.65 31.36 -9.74
C PHE A 432 16.93 30.92 -9.02
N LEU A 433 17.06 29.65 -8.63
CA LEU A 433 18.29 29.13 -8.00
C LEU A 433 19.51 29.21 -8.93
N ALA A 434 19.32 28.99 -10.24
CA ALA A 434 20.37 29.05 -11.23
C ALA A 434 20.81 30.49 -11.53
N CYS A 435 19.86 31.42 -11.65
CA CYS A 435 20.09 32.77 -12.17
C CYS A 435 20.10 33.86 -11.10
N SER A 436 19.83 33.57 -9.83
CA SER A 436 19.71 34.61 -8.79
C SER A 436 21.01 35.43 -8.63
N PRO A 437 20.98 36.76 -8.82
CA PRO A 437 22.14 37.61 -8.58
C PRO A 437 22.19 38.14 -7.14
N SER A 438 21.15 37.89 -6.33
CA SER A 438 21.04 38.39 -4.95
C SER A 438 20.34 37.39 -4.04
N LEU A 439 20.58 37.50 -2.73
CA LEU A 439 19.91 36.69 -1.71
C LEU A 439 18.39 36.85 -1.75
N ILE A 440 17.86 38.06 -1.95
CA ILE A 440 16.42 38.29 -1.99
C ILE A 440 15.76 37.45 -3.09
N LEU A 441 16.36 37.46 -4.29
CA LEU A 441 15.81 36.69 -5.40
C LEU A 441 15.90 35.17 -5.14
N LEU A 442 16.99 34.71 -4.52
CA LEU A 442 17.14 33.32 -4.10
C LEU A 442 16.03 32.89 -3.11
N PHE A 443 15.70 33.74 -2.13
CA PHE A 443 14.65 33.49 -1.15
C PHE A 443 13.25 33.53 -1.77
N ILE A 444 13.00 34.41 -2.75
CA ILE A 444 11.76 34.40 -3.53
C ILE A 444 11.59 33.07 -4.27
N GLY A 445 12.65 32.57 -4.91
CA GLY A 445 12.65 31.24 -5.52
C GLY A 445 12.25 30.15 -4.52
N ARG A 446 12.80 30.21 -3.30
CA ARG A 446 12.48 29.28 -2.22
C ARG A 446 11.02 29.33 -1.76
N ILE A 447 10.43 30.52 -1.71
CA ILE A 447 9.00 30.70 -1.43
C ILE A 447 8.16 30.07 -2.53
N ILE A 448 8.49 30.33 -3.80
CA ILE A 448 7.80 29.74 -4.95
C ILE A 448 7.88 28.21 -4.89
N ALA A 449 9.04 27.65 -4.54
CA ALA A 449 9.22 26.21 -4.38
C ALA A 449 8.27 25.63 -3.34
N GLY A 450 8.16 26.27 -2.16
CA GLY A 450 7.29 25.80 -1.10
C GLY A 450 5.80 25.94 -1.46
N ILE A 451 5.41 27.06 -2.09
CA ILE A 451 4.04 27.28 -2.57
C ILE A 451 3.66 26.23 -3.63
N SER A 452 4.56 25.90 -4.54
CA SER A 452 4.31 24.95 -5.63
C SER A 452 4.58 23.49 -5.26
N SER A 453 4.79 23.16 -3.97
CA SER A 453 5.15 21.80 -3.53
C SER A 453 3.94 20.87 -3.32
N ALA A 454 3.20 20.55 -4.38
CA ALA A 454 2.05 19.64 -4.34
C ALA A 454 2.26 18.30 -5.07
N ASN A 455 3.44 18.08 -5.66
CA ASN A 455 3.76 16.88 -6.43
C ASN A 455 3.43 15.59 -5.66
N MET A 456 3.90 15.44 -4.42
CA MET A 456 3.67 14.24 -3.60
C MET A 456 2.20 13.94 -3.25
N PRO A 457 1.43 14.86 -2.64
CA PRO A 457 0.04 14.58 -2.30
C PRO A 457 -0.82 14.37 -3.56
N VAL A 458 -0.58 15.11 -4.64
CA VAL A 458 -1.35 14.96 -5.89
C VAL A 458 -0.97 13.67 -6.62
N ALA A 459 0.31 13.29 -6.65
CA ALA A 459 0.77 12.01 -7.21
C ALA A 459 0.22 10.81 -6.43
N SER A 460 0.25 10.88 -5.09
CA SER A 460 -0.33 9.85 -4.22
C SER A 460 -1.82 9.67 -4.51
N ALA A 461 -2.56 10.77 -4.65
CA ALA A 461 -3.97 10.73 -4.98
C ALA A 461 -4.22 10.21 -6.42
N TYR A 462 -3.37 10.59 -7.39
CA TYR A 462 -3.44 10.07 -8.76
C TYR A 462 -3.23 8.54 -8.81
N ILE A 463 -2.29 8.01 -8.01
CA ILE A 463 -2.08 6.56 -7.88
C ILE A 463 -3.35 5.91 -7.33
N VAL A 464 -3.95 6.46 -6.28
CA VAL A 464 -5.21 5.93 -5.71
C VAL A 464 -6.36 5.94 -6.72
N ASP A 465 -6.46 7.01 -7.52
CA ASP A 465 -7.50 7.18 -8.53
C ASP A 465 -7.34 6.22 -9.74
N THR A 466 -6.12 5.76 -10.03
CA THR A 466 -5.79 4.98 -11.25
C THR A 466 -5.41 3.52 -11.00
N THR A 467 -5.28 3.11 -9.74
CA THR A 467 -4.86 1.75 -9.37
C THR A 467 -5.92 1.05 -8.53
N SER A 468 -6.09 -0.27 -8.75
CA SER A 468 -7.01 -1.11 -7.98
C SER A 468 -6.54 -1.27 -6.53
N GLU A 469 -7.48 -1.48 -5.59
CA GLU A 469 -7.18 -1.55 -4.16
C GLU A 469 -6.10 -2.59 -3.81
N GLU A 470 -6.13 -3.73 -4.49
CA GLU A 470 -5.15 -4.83 -4.35
C GLU A 470 -3.72 -4.38 -4.71
N ASN A 471 -3.57 -3.56 -5.75
CA ASN A 471 -2.26 -3.13 -6.23
C ASN A 471 -1.76 -1.83 -5.58
N ARG A 472 -2.61 -1.12 -4.79
CA ARG A 472 -2.22 0.17 -4.18
C ARG A 472 -0.94 0.05 -3.36
N ALA A 473 -0.83 -0.97 -2.52
CA ALA A 473 0.36 -1.19 -1.70
C ALA A 473 1.64 -1.33 -2.55
N LYS A 474 1.58 -2.06 -3.67
CA LYS A 474 2.69 -2.21 -4.62
C LYS A 474 3.11 -0.87 -5.23
N TYR A 475 2.16 -0.06 -5.69
CA TYR A 475 2.46 1.23 -6.32
C TYR A 475 2.92 2.29 -5.30
N PHE A 476 2.41 2.26 -4.06
CA PHE A 476 2.95 3.07 -2.96
C PHE A 476 4.36 2.63 -2.57
N GLY A 477 4.64 1.32 -2.59
CA GLY A 477 6.00 0.79 -2.43
C GLY A 477 6.94 1.30 -3.53
N LEU A 478 6.51 1.24 -4.80
CA LEU A 478 7.29 1.74 -5.93
C LEU A 478 7.48 3.27 -5.86
N MET A 479 6.47 4.02 -5.45
CA MET A 479 6.57 5.47 -5.22
C MET A 479 7.67 5.81 -4.22
N ASN A 480 7.68 5.14 -3.06
CA ASN A 480 8.71 5.35 -2.04
C ASN A 480 10.10 4.91 -2.52
N ALA A 481 10.21 3.82 -3.28
CA ALA A 481 11.47 3.38 -3.87
C ALA A 481 12.01 4.40 -4.89
N MET A 482 11.15 4.93 -5.77
CA MET A 482 11.51 5.96 -6.75
C MET A 482 11.96 7.26 -6.08
N PHE A 483 11.27 7.69 -5.02
CA PHE A 483 11.70 8.83 -4.20
C PHE A 483 13.09 8.58 -3.59
N GLY A 484 13.30 7.40 -3.00
CA GLY A 484 14.60 7.01 -2.44
C GLY A 484 15.74 7.03 -3.46
N ILE A 485 15.51 6.51 -4.67
CA ILE A 485 16.48 6.57 -5.78
C ILE A 485 16.83 8.01 -6.12
N GLY A 486 15.82 8.87 -6.30
CA GLY A 486 16.05 10.28 -6.59
C GLY A 486 16.79 11.01 -5.47
N PHE A 487 16.49 10.69 -4.21
CA PHE A 487 17.13 11.28 -3.04
C PHE A 487 18.59 10.84 -2.87
N ILE A 488 18.97 9.65 -3.36
CA ILE A 488 20.38 9.19 -3.42
C ILE A 488 21.11 9.88 -4.58
N LEU A 489 20.50 9.91 -5.77
CA LEU A 489 21.11 10.48 -6.96
C LEU A 489 21.27 12.00 -6.88
N GLY A 490 20.33 12.70 -6.22
CA GLY A 490 20.31 14.15 -6.10
C GLY A 490 21.62 14.72 -5.55
N PRO A 491 22.05 14.38 -4.33
CA PRO A 491 23.30 14.91 -3.77
C PRO A 491 24.54 14.54 -4.60
N VAL A 492 24.57 13.33 -5.18
CA VAL A 492 25.70 12.87 -6.02
C VAL A 492 25.78 13.72 -7.30
N LEU A 493 24.68 13.89 -8.02
CA LEU A 493 24.60 14.73 -9.21
C LEU A 493 24.87 16.21 -8.88
N GLY A 494 24.32 16.70 -7.76
CA GLY A 494 24.56 18.05 -7.27
C GLY A 494 26.03 18.30 -6.96
N GLY A 495 26.69 17.37 -6.27
CA GLY A 495 28.11 17.45 -5.95
C GLY A 495 29.00 17.42 -7.20
N LEU A 496 28.78 16.43 -8.08
CA LEU A 496 29.54 16.24 -9.32
C LEU A 496 29.40 17.44 -10.27
N LEU A 497 28.16 17.82 -10.63
CA LEU A 497 27.93 18.92 -11.57
C LEU A 497 28.31 20.27 -10.95
N GLY A 498 28.14 20.42 -9.63
CA GLY A 498 28.46 21.63 -8.89
C GLY A 498 29.94 21.90 -8.76
N GLU A 499 30.77 20.85 -8.80
CA GLU A 499 32.23 20.97 -8.82
C GLU A 499 32.73 21.61 -10.13
N TYR A 500 32.10 21.29 -11.27
CA TYR A 500 32.39 21.96 -12.54
C TYR A 500 31.91 23.40 -12.56
N TRP A 501 30.66 23.63 -12.14
CA TRP A 501 30.09 24.95 -12.02
C TRP A 501 28.95 24.95 -11.01
N LEU A 502 29.06 25.78 -9.97
CA LEU A 502 28.14 25.80 -8.82
C LEU A 502 26.65 25.87 -9.20
N ARG A 503 26.31 26.59 -10.28
CA ARG A 503 24.93 26.80 -10.73
C ARG A 503 24.44 25.76 -11.74
N LEU A 504 25.33 24.96 -12.33
CA LEU A 504 25.00 23.95 -13.35
C LEU A 504 23.95 22.95 -12.85
N PRO A 505 24.06 22.47 -11.59
CA PRO A 505 22.99 22.00 -10.72
C PRO A 505 21.56 22.18 -11.19
N PHE A 506 21.23 23.46 -11.07
CA PHE A 506 19.90 24.01 -11.13
C PHE A 506 19.46 24.21 -12.58
N PHE A 507 20.38 24.50 -13.51
CA PHE A 507 20.06 24.51 -14.95
C PHE A 507 19.64 23.12 -15.44
N VAL A 508 20.39 22.08 -15.07
CA VAL A 508 20.04 20.70 -15.43
C VAL A 508 18.69 20.31 -14.81
N ALA A 509 18.47 20.63 -13.54
CA ALA A 509 17.19 20.38 -12.88
C ALA A 509 16.01 21.14 -13.53
N ALA A 510 16.22 22.41 -13.93
CA ALA A 510 15.22 23.20 -14.65
C ALA A 510 14.85 22.54 -15.98
N ILE A 511 15.84 22.15 -16.78
CA ILE A 511 15.62 21.50 -18.08
C ILE A 511 14.86 20.18 -17.91
N LEU A 512 15.31 19.30 -17.00
CA LEU A 512 14.66 18.01 -16.77
C LEU A 512 13.22 18.19 -16.27
N THR A 513 12.99 19.14 -15.37
CA THR A 513 11.65 19.45 -14.85
C THR A 513 10.75 20.03 -15.94
N THR A 514 11.27 20.90 -16.81
CA THR A 514 10.52 21.43 -17.96
C THR A 514 10.19 20.33 -18.98
N VAL A 515 11.12 19.43 -19.28
CA VAL A 515 10.85 18.27 -20.14
C VAL A 515 9.76 17.40 -19.53
N ASN A 516 9.83 17.12 -18.23
CA ASN A 516 8.78 16.37 -17.53
C ASN A 516 7.43 17.10 -17.50
N LEU A 517 7.42 18.43 -17.35
CA LEU A 517 6.23 19.27 -17.48
C LEU A 517 5.61 19.14 -18.88
N LEU A 518 6.42 19.21 -19.94
CA LEU A 518 5.95 19.06 -21.32
C LEU A 518 5.38 17.66 -21.56
N ILE A 519 6.10 16.62 -21.14
CA ILE A 519 5.63 15.23 -21.24
C ILE A 519 4.29 15.08 -20.49
N ALA A 520 4.18 15.57 -19.26
CA ALA A 520 2.95 15.53 -18.49
C ALA A 520 1.82 16.35 -19.15
N PHE A 521 2.14 17.50 -19.73
CA PHE A 521 1.18 18.35 -20.41
C PHE A 521 0.53 17.60 -21.59
N TRP A 522 1.30 16.88 -22.39
CA TRP A 522 0.78 16.18 -23.58
C TRP A 522 0.23 14.78 -23.30
N LEU A 523 0.85 14.03 -22.38
CA LEU A 523 0.62 12.58 -22.23
C LEU A 523 -0.08 12.17 -20.93
N LEU A 524 -0.18 13.04 -19.92
CA LEU A 524 -0.85 12.71 -18.66
C LEU A 524 -2.37 12.97 -18.80
N PRO A 525 -3.22 11.94 -18.79
CA PRO A 525 -4.67 12.12 -18.77
C PRO A 525 -5.13 12.55 -17.38
N GLU A 526 -6.29 13.21 -17.33
CA GLU A 526 -6.95 13.50 -16.06
C GLU A 526 -7.49 12.19 -15.44
N SER A 527 -7.16 11.95 -14.16
CA SER A 527 -7.61 10.73 -13.45
C SER A 527 -9.08 10.81 -13.06
N ARG A 528 -9.59 12.03 -12.80
CA ARG A 528 -11.01 12.27 -12.60
C ARG A 528 -11.71 12.54 -13.94
N SER A 529 -12.39 11.52 -14.47
CA SER A 529 -13.37 11.74 -15.53
C SER A 529 -14.50 12.63 -15.00
N ASN A 530 -14.55 13.89 -15.40
CA ASN A 530 -15.79 14.67 -15.41
C ASN A 530 -16.71 14.04 -16.47
N ASN A 531 -17.30 12.87 -16.19
CA ASN A 531 -18.34 12.31 -17.04
C ASN A 531 -19.67 12.93 -16.58
N PRO A 532 -20.29 13.84 -17.35
CA PRO A 532 -21.53 14.52 -16.94
C PRO A 532 -22.71 13.55 -16.75
N LEU A 533 -22.58 12.32 -17.27
CA LEU A 533 -23.58 11.25 -17.23
C LEU A 533 -23.52 10.41 -15.93
N LEU A 534 -22.51 10.57 -15.07
CA LEU A 534 -22.38 9.87 -13.78
C LEU A 534 -22.63 10.77 -12.57
N VAL A 535 -23.09 12.01 -12.80
CA VAL A 535 -23.53 12.92 -11.73
C VAL A 535 -25.00 12.58 -11.42
N PRO A 536 -25.36 12.16 -10.20
CA PRO A 536 -26.76 11.99 -9.83
C PRO A 536 -27.51 13.31 -10.06
N PRO A 537 -28.64 13.32 -10.78
CA PRO A 537 -29.41 14.52 -11.01
C PRO A 537 -30.19 14.87 -9.74
N GLN A 538 -29.51 15.40 -8.70
CA GLN A 538 -30.10 16.14 -7.56
C GLN A 538 -29.12 16.54 -6.44
N ALA A 539 -27.80 16.62 -6.68
CA ALA A 539 -26.93 17.35 -5.74
C ALA A 539 -27.05 18.86 -6.01
N SER A 540 -28.04 19.47 -5.36
CA SER A 540 -28.31 20.90 -5.44
C SER A 540 -27.05 21.74 -5.16
N ILE A 541 -26.94 22.84 -5.90
CA ILE A 541 -25.88 23.85 -5.91
C ILE A 541 -25.61 24.47 -4.51
N SER A 542 -26.39 24.13 -3.49
CA SER A 542 -26.27 24.57 -2.10
C SER A 542 -25.31 23.74 -1.23
N GLN A 543 -24.76 22.62 -1.73
CA GLN A 543 -23.76 21.80 -1.02
C GLN A 543 -22.31 21.96 -1.51
N ARG A 544 -21.96 23.13 -2.08
CA ARG A 544 -20.57 23.59 -2.09
C ARG A 544 -20.16 23.96 -0.66
N SER A 545 -20.07 22.96 0.23
CA SER A 545 -19.61 23.17 1.59
C SER A 545 -18.22 23.80 1.54
N SER A 546 -18.11 24.92 2.22
CA SER A 546 -16.87 25.63 2.49
C SER A 546 -15.71 24.67 2.77
N LEU A 547 -14.50 25.08 2.37
CA LEU A 547 -13.23 24.47 2.79
C LEU A 547 -13.22 24.37 4.33
N LYS A 548 -13.81 23.33 4.92
CA LYS A 548 -13.61 22.98 6.31
C LYS A 548 -12.35 22.13 6.42
N ILE A 549 -11.25 22.66 5.89
CA ILE A 549 -9.90 22.24 6.26
C ILE A 549 -9.67 22.86 7.63
N ASN A 550 -10.10 22.17 8.69
CA ASN A 550 -9.69 22.55 10.05
C ASN A 550 -8.78 21.43 10.61
N PRO A 551 -7.52 21.34 10.13
CA PRO A 551 -6.57 20.32 10.54
C PRO A 551 -6.33 20.36 12.05
N LEU A 552 -6.47 21.55 12.66
CA LEU A 552 -6.31 21.79 14.09
C LEU A 552 -7.40 21.13 14.96
N LYS A 553 -8.60 20.85 14.43
CA LYS A 553 -9.63 20.12 15.21
C LYS A 553 -9.27 18.65 15.43
N SER A 554 -8.53 18.03 14.51
CA SER A 554 -8.10 16.64 14.63
C SER A 554 -6.97 16.48 15.66
N PHE A 555 -6.17 17.53 15.86
CA PHE A 555 -5.12 17.58 16.87
C PHE A 555 -5.67 17.42 18.29
N GLY A 556 -6.67 18.22 18.67
CA GLY A 556 -7.18 18.24 20.05
C GLY A 556 -7.74 16.90 20.52
N PHE A 557 -8.40 16.15 19.64
CA PHE A 557 -8.98 14.85 19.96
C PHE A 557 -7.92 13.76 20.18
N ILE A 558 -6.88 13.72 19.34
CA ILE A 558 -5.81 12.72 19.43
C ILE A 558 -4.86 13.01 20.59
N LEU A 559 -4.52 14.28 20.81
CA LEU A 559 -3.70 14.71 21.95
C LEU A 559 -4.36 14.44 23.31
N ALA A 560 -5.69 14.35 23.37
CA ALA A 560 -6.44 14.01 24.58
C ALA A 560 -6.33 12.53 24.98
N GLN A 561 -5.85 11.64 24.09
CA GLN A 561 -5.70 10.22 24.40
C GLN A 561 -4.46 9.99 25.28
N LYS A 562 -4.65 9.29 26.42
CA LYS A 562 -3.57 8.98 27.36
C LYS A 562 -2.49 8.12 26.67
N GLY A 563 -1.25 8.58 26.74
CA GLY A 563 -0.08 7.83 26.25
C GLY A 563 0.34 8.11 24.80
N ILE A 564 -0.38 8.98 24.07
CA ILE A 564 0.02 9.39 22.70
C ILE A 564 1.07 10.50 22.72
N LEU A 565 0.97 11.45 23.65
CA LEU A 565 1.88 12.60 23.73
C LEU A 565 3.37 12.21 23.80
N PRO A 566 3.80 11.22 24.61
CA PRO A 566 5.20 10.78 24.60
C PRO A 566 5.65 10.23 23.24
N ILE A 567 4.76 9.58 22.49
CA ILE A 567 5.09 9.03 21.17
C ILE A 567 5.23 10.15 20.13
N LEU A 568 4.34 11.13 20.16
CA LEU A 568 4.45 12.33 19.33
C LEU A 568 5.74 13.10 19.64
N LEU A 569 6.14 13.18 20.91
CA LEU A 569 7.41 13.78 21.31
C LEU A 569 8.61 13.02 20.72
N ILE A 570 8.58 11.68 20.69
CA ILE A 570 9.65 10.88 20.04
C ILE A 570 9.71 11.20 18.55
N PHE A 571 8.58 11.20 17.84
CA PHE A 571 8.54 11.56 16.41
C PHE A 571 9.06 12.97 16.15
N PHE A 572 8.66 13.94 16.99
CA PHE A 572 9.14 15.32 16.91
C PHE A 572 10.67 15.40 17.07
N LEU A 573 11.21 14.81 18.14
CA LEU A 573 12.64 14.84 18.43
C LEU A 573 13.47 14.12 17.36
N PHE A 574 13.02 12.95 16.91
CA PHE A 574 13.71 12.19 15.86
C PHE A 574 13.73 12.97 14.54
N SER A 575 12.60 13.60 14.18
CA SER A 575 12.51 14.43 12.98
C SER A 575 13.38 15.69 13.10
N ALA A 576 13.34 16.36 14.25
CA ALA A 576 14.17 17.54 14.51
C ALA A 576 15.66 17.22 14.39
N CYS A 577 16.13 16.13 15.00
CA CYS A 577 17.51 15.68 14.83
C CYS A 577 17.86 15.33 13.38
N GLY A 578 16.91 14.82 12.59
CA GLY A 578 17.08 14.60 11.16
C GLY A 578 17.41 15.89 10.38
N GLU A 579 16.75 16.99 10.73
CA GLU A 579 16.99 18.32 10.12
C GLU A 579 18.37 18.90 10.46
N ALA A 580 18.96 18.48 11.58
CA ALA A 580 20.33 18.89 11.94
C ALA A 580 21.33 18.45 10.86
N TYR A 581 21.12 17.30 10.22
CA TYR A 581 21.97 16.82 9.13
C TYR A 581 21.86 17.74 7.91
N GLY A 582 20.65 18.18 7.55
CA GLY A 582 20.43 19.08 6.41
C GLY A 582 21.10 20.44 6.57
N VAL A 583 21.18 20.96 7.79
CA VAL A 583 21.85 22.24 8.10
C VAL A 583 23.35 22.07 8.24
N SER A 584 23.77 21.14 9.09
CA SER A 584 25.13 21.14 9.65
C SER A 584 26.09 20.23 8.89
N TRP A 585 25.63 19.23 8.13
CA TRP A 585 26.52 18.24 7.51
C TRP A 585 27.53 18.86 6.54
N ALA A 586 27.04 19.67 5.60
CA ALA A 586 27.88 20.30 4.58
C ALA A 586 28.81 21.37 5.18
N LEU A 587 28.31 22.17 6.13
CA LEU A 587 29.11 23.17 6.86
C LEU A 587 30.22 22.50 7.68
N TRP A 588 29.86 21.47 8.45
CA TRP A 588 30.80 20.74 9.29
C TRP A 588 31.86 20.01 8.46
N GLY A 589 31.48 19.38 7.36
CA GLY A 589 32.40 18.71 6.44
C GLY A 589 33.39 19.70 5.81
N HIS A 590 32.93 20.88 5.43
CA HIS A 590 33.79 21.96 4.95
C HIS A 590 34.72 22.47 6.05
N ASP A 591 34.21 22.76 7.24
CA ASP A 591 35.02 23.40 8.29
C ASP A 591 36.08 22.44 8.86
N THR A 592 35.70 21.16 9.03
CA THR A 592 36.54 20.12 9.65
C THR A 592 37.47 19.41 8.65
N PHE A 593 36.96 19.01 7.47
CA PHE A 593 37.72 18.21 6.50
C PHE A 593 38.05 18.95 5.20
N LYS A 594 37.61 20.21 5.05
CA LYS A 594 37.73 20.98 3.80
C LYS A 594 37.05 20.30 2.62
N TRP A 595 35.91 19.64 2.87
CA TRP A 595 35.10 19.07 1.80
C TRP A 595 34.61 20.14 0.84
N ASN A 596 34.74 19.85 -0.45
CA ASN A 596 34.09 20.57 -1.53
C ASN A 596 32.68 19.99 -1.78
N THR A 597 31.96 20.56 -2.75
CA THR A 597 30.61 20.11 -3.14
C THR A 597 30.56 18.63 -3.51
N PHE A 598 31.62 18.11 -4.16
CA PHE A 598 31.74 16.71 -4.53
C PHE A 598 31.77 15.78 -3.32
N TRP A 599 32.65 16.02 -2.34
CA TRP A 599 32.74 15.16 -1.15
C TRP A 599 31.47 15.19 -0.31
N VAL A 600 30.81 16.36 -0.20
CA VAL A 600 29.50 16.46 0.45
C VAL A 600 28.47 15.61 -0.29
N GLY A 601 28.38 15.75 -1.62
CA GLY A 601 27.46 14.97 -2.45
C GLY A 601 27.68 13.46 -2.38
N LEU A 602 28.94 13.03 -2.48
CA LEU A 602 29.35 11.63 -2.38
C LEU A 602 29.02 11.04 -1.01
N SER A 603 29.26 11.80 0.07
CA SER A 603 28.96 11.33 1.43
C SER A 603 27.45 11.14 1.64
N LEU A 604 26.62 12.08 1.20
CA LEU A 604 25.16 11.99 1.30
C LEU A 604 24.60 10.85 0.44
N GLY A 605 25.13 10.65 -0.77
CA GLY A 605 24.76 9.53 -1.64
C GLY A 605 25.13 8.18 -1.02
N THR A 606 26.32 8.06 -0.44
CA THR A 606 26.77 6.83 0.23
C THR A 606 25.93 6.53 1.47
N PHE A 607 25.60 7.55 2.25
CA PHE A 607 24.69 7.42 3.38
C PHE A 607 23.29 6.95 2.92
N GLY A 608 22.74 7.56 1.87
CA GLY A 608 21.46 7.15 1.31
C GLY A 608 21.44 5.69 0.82
N LEU A 609 22.53 5.22 0.19
CA LEU A 609 22.70 3.81 -0.19
C LEU A 609 22.70 2.90 1.05
N CYS A 610 23.48 3.24 2.08
CA CYS A 610 23.49 2.49 3.34
C CYS A 610 22.11 2.46 3.98
N GLN A 611 21.40 3.59 3.98
CA GLN A 611 20.05 3.71 4.52
C GLN A 611 19.05 2.83 3.77
N VAL A 612 19.10 2.78 2.44
CA VAL A 612 18.22 1.91 1.64
C VAL A 612 18.50 0.43 1.93
N LEU A 613 19.77 0.03 2.02
CA LEU A 613 20.13 -1.34 2.37
C LEU A 613 19.63 -1.71 3.77
N VAL A 614 19.87 -0.85 4.77
CA VAL A 614 19.40 -1.08 6.13
C VAL A 614 17.88 -1.15 6.18
N GLN A 615 17.15 -0.17 5.63
CA GLN A 615 15.69 -0.10 5.70
C GLN A 615 14.99 -1.25 4.96
N SER A 616 15.60 -1.77 3.90
CA SER A 616 15.00 -2.85 3.10
C SER A 616 15.13 -4.22 3.78
N PHE A 617 16.22 -4.46 4.51
CA PHE A 617 16.55 -5.81 4.99
C PHE A 617 16.50 -5.97 6.52
N ILE A 618 16.75 -4.93 7.30
CA ILE A 618 17.01 -5.07 8.74
C ILE A 618 15.76 -4.93 9.63
N PRO A 619 14.83 -3.97 9.42
CA PRO A 619 13.75 -3.71 10.37
C PRO A 619 12.89 -4.93 10.72
N GLN A 620 12.48 -5.72 9.73
CA GLN A 620 11.64 -6.92 9.96
C GLN A 620 12.36 -7.97 10.83
N HIS A 621 13.64 -8.20 10.55
CA HIS A 621 14.46 -9.13 11.33
C HIS A 621 14.70 -8.60 12.74
N ALA A 622 15.07 -7.32 12.88
CA ALA A 622 15.33 -6.71 14.18
C ALA A 622 14.09 -6.76 15.09
N VAL A 623 12.91 -6.42 14.57
CA VAL A 623 11.66 -6.50 15.33
C VAL A 623 11.34 -7.94 15.74
N ARG A 624 11.56 -8.92 14.85
CA ARG A 624 11.32 -10.34 15.15
C ARG A 624 12.22 -10.87 16.28
N TYR A 625 13.50 -10.49 16.29
CA TYR A 625 14.48 -11.00 17.28
C TYR A 625 14.51 -10.21 18.59
N PHE A 626 14.35 -8.88 18.52
CA PHE A 626 14.52 -8.01 19.68
C PHE A 626 13.20 -7.42 20.20
N GLY A 627 12.11 -7.50 19.45
CA GLY A 627 10.86 -6.78 19.71
C GLY A 627 10.94 -5.30 19.31
N GLU A 628 9.80 -4.62 19.24
CA GLU A 628 9.74 -3.23 18.74
C GLU A 628 10.50 -2.26 19.67
N ARG A 629 10.32 -2.40 21.00
CA ARG A 629 10.99 -1.54 21.99
C ARG A 629 12.51 -1.61 21.86
N ASN A 630 13.09 -2.81 21.87
CA ASN A 630 14.53 -2.94 21.84
C ASN A 630 15.08 -2.58 20.45
N THR A 631 14.33 -2.81 19.37
CA THR A 631 14.71 -2.33 18.03
C THR A 631 14.87 -0.80 18.00
N VAL A 632 13.94 -0.06 18.62
CA VAL A 632 14.07 1.41 18.77
C VAL A 632 15.30 1.79 19.59
N LEU A 633 15.55 1.10 20.72
CA LEU A 633 16.70 1.37 21.58
C LEU A 633 18.05 1.04 20.92
N ILE A 634 18.13 -0.05 20.17
CA ILE A 634 19.32 -0.43 19.38
C ILE A 634 19.59 0.63 18.33
N GLY A 635 18.57 1.05 17.57
CA GLY A 635 18.70 2.16 16.62
C GLY A 635 19.20 3.44 17.30
N LEU A 636 18.62 3.81 18.44
CA LEU A 636 19.05 4.98 19.22
C LEU A 636 20.51 4.86 19.69
N ALA A 637 20.95 3.67 20.13
CA ALA A 637 22.33 3.44 20.53
C ALA A 637 23.30 3.57 19.34
N CYS A 638 22.95 2.98 18.19
CA CYS A 638 23.75 3.07 16.97
C CYS A 638 23.89 4.51 16.47
N ILE A 639 22.80 5.29 16.43
CA ILE A 639 22.86 6.70 15.99
C ILE A 639 23.69 7.55 16.96
N CYS A 640 23.51 7.39 18.28
CA CYS A 640 24.29 8.13 19.27
C CYS A 640 25.78 7.77 19.21
N MET A 641 26.11 6.49 19.03
CA MET A 641 27.49 6.03 18.86
C MET A 641 28.14 6.66 17.63
N ALA A 642 27.44 6.67 16.48
CA ALA A 642 27.92 7.32 15.28
C ALA A 642 28.10 8.84 15.47
N LEU A 643 27.13 9.53 16.09
CA LEU A 643 27.20 10.97 16.39
C LEU A 643 28.38 11.33 17.29
N ILE A 644 28.67 10.51 18.31
CA ILE A 644 29.82 10.71 19.19
C ILE A 644 31.13 10.55 18.40
N ILE A 645 31.25 9.51 17.56
CA ILE A 645 32.43 9.33 16.71
C ILE A 645 32.61 10.52 15.76
N MET A 646 31.51 11.01 15.16
CA MET A 646 31.53 12.19 14.29
C MET A 646 31.94 13.46 15.03
N ALA A 647 31.61 13.61 16.32
CA ALA A 647 32.01 14.78 17.08
C ALA A 647 33.54 14.93 17.22
N PHE A 648 34.26 13.81 17.31
CA PHE A 648 35.70 13.79 17.61
C PHE A 648 36.60 13.43 16.43
N THR A 649 36.03 12.88 15.36
CA THR A 649 36.84 12.44 14.22
C THR A 649 37.48 13.62 13.47
N GLN A 650 38.77 13.46 13.15
CA GLN A 650 39.56 14.41 12.36
C GLN A 650 39.86 13.89 10.95
N HIS A 651 39.46 12.65 10.64
CA HIS A 651 39.72 12.03 9.34
C HIS A 651 38.41 11.72 8.60
N ALA A 652 38.31 12.21 7.36
CA ALA A 652 37.10 12.09 6.55
C ALA A 652 36.69 10.63 6.24
N TRP A 653 37.65 9.72 6.08
CA TRP A 653 37.38 8.31 5.75
C TRP A 653 36.58 7.60 6.85
N ILE A 654 36.73 8.03 8.11
CA ILE A 654 36.00 7.47 9.26
C ILE A 654 34.50 7.64 9.06
N ILE A 655 34.06 8.74 8.42
CA ILE A 655 32.64 9.01 8.16
C ILE A 655 32.05 7.92 7.27
N PHE A 656 32.74 7.54 6.20
CA PHE A 656 32.31 6.46 5.32
C PHE A 656 32.31 5.10 6.02
N ALA A 657 33.29 4.84 6.90
CA ALA A 657 33.38 3.60 7.66
C ALA A 657 32.22 3.44 8.67
N ILE A 658 31.77 4.52 9.30
CA ILE A 658 30.67 4.48 10.29
C ILE A 658 29.27 4.62 9.67
N MET A 659 29.14 4.95 8.38
CA MET A 659 27.83 5.11 7.71
C MET A 659 26.88 3.91 7.89
N PRO A 660 27.32 2.64 7.82
CA PRO A 660 26.43 1.50 8.09
C PRO A 660 25.85 1.53 9.51
N ILE A 661 26.66 1.91 10.50
CA ILE A 661 26.24 2.06 11.90
C ILE A 661 25.28 3.24 12.04
N PHE A 662 25.59 4.36 11.39
CA PHE A 662 24.74 5.54 11.38
C PHE A 662 23.37 5.23 10.73
N ALA A 663 23.36 4.49 9.62
CA ALA A 663 22.16 4.03 8.94
C ALA A 663 21.32 3.06 9.79
N LEU A 664 21.95 2.20 10.61
CA LEU A 664 21.23 1.36 11.60
C LEU A 664 20.37 2.18 12.56
N GLY A 665 20.67 3.47 12.75
CA GLY A 665 19.81 4.39 13.50
C GLY A 665 18.37 4.51 12.97
N SER A 666 18.14 4.22 11.69
CA SER A 666 16.84 4.40 11.06
C SER A 666 15.84 3.25 11.30
N ILE A 667 16.28 2.13 11.87
CA ILE A 667 15.42 0.95 12.14
C ILE A 667 14.36 1.21 13.21
N GLY A 668 14.54 2.26 14.03
CA GLY A 668 13.60 2.63 15.07
C GLY A 668 12.28 3.21 14.55
N THR A 669 12.28 3.92 13.43
CA THR A 669 11.07 4.59 12.91
C THR A 669 9.97 3.61 12.50
N PRO A 670 10.25 2.54 11.71
CA PRO A 670 9.25 1.52 11.39
C PRO A 670 8.72 0.79 12.64
N ALA A 671 9.61 0.47 13.59
CA ALA A 671 9.22 -0.15 14.85
C ALA A 671 8.29 0.74 15.67
N LEU A 672 8.58 2.05 15.75
CA LEU A 672 7.73 3.03 16.42
C LEU A 672 6.35 3.15 15.74
N GLN A 673 6.30 3.19 14.41
CA GLN A 673 5.05 3.20 13.65
C GLN A 673 4.21 1.93 13.90
N ALA A 674 4.84 0.75 13.96
CA ALA A 674 4.16 -0.52 14.26
C ALA A 674 3.54 -0.55 15.67
N VAL A 675 4.23 -0.01 16.68
CA VAL A 675 3.65 0.08 18.03
C VAL A 675 2.43 1.00 18.06
N VAL A 676 2.45 2.09 17.31
CA VAL A 676 1.29 2.97 17.27
C VAL A 676 0.13 2.38 16.47
N SER A 677 0.42 1.66 15.38
CA SER A 677 -0.64 1.03 14.60
C SER A 677 -1.46 0.02 15.42
N GLN A 678 -0.84 -0.60 16.43
CA GLN A 678 -1.52 -1.50 17.37
C GLN A 678 -2.34 -0.75 18.46
N LYS A 679 -1.97 0.48 18.82
CA LYS A 679 -2.64 1.26 19.88
C LYS A 679 -3.85 2.07 19.39
N ILE A 680 -3.91 2.37 18.10
CA ILE A 680 -4.91 3.25 17.51
C ILE A 680 -5.86 2.44 16.61
N PRO A 681 -7.19 2.51 16.84
CA PRO A 681 -8.17 1.80 16.02
C PRO A 681 -8.04 2.12 14.52
N ALA A 682 -8.30 1.14 13.65
CA ALA A 682 -8.17 1.26 12.20
C ALA A 682 -8.92 2.49 11.63
N VAL A 683 -10.08 2.84 12.20
CA VAL A 683 -10.90 4.00 11.81
C VAL A 683 -10.21 5.35 12.08
N GLN A 684 -9.32 5.41 13.08
CA GLN A 684 -8.61 6.62 13.49
C GLN A 684 -7.18 6.70 12.92
N GLN A 685 -6.72 5.67 12.19
CA GLN A 685 -5.37 5.63 11.63
C GLN A 685 -5.08 6.83 10.72
N GLY A 686 -6.00 7.18 9.82
CA GLY A 686 -5.81 8.33 8.91
C GLY A 686 -5.64 9.67 9.65
N GLN A 687 -6.42 9.88 10.72
CA GLN A 687 -6.30 11.09 11.54
C GLN A 687 -4.97 11.13 12.29
N PHE A 688 -4.53 9.98 12.82
CA PHE A 688 -3.25 9.87 13.50
C PHE A 688 -2.05 10.08 12.56
N GLN A 689 -2.07 9.52 11.35
CA GLN A 689 -1.06 9.80 10.33
C GLN A 689 -0.99 11.30 9.99
N GLY A 690 -2.14 11.99 9.97
CA GLY A 690 -2.20 13.45 9.83
C GLY A 690 -1.53 14.21 10.98
N VAL A 691 -1.69 13.73 12.22
CA VAL A 691 -0.99 14.31 13.39
C VAL A 691 0.51 14.08 13.31
N ILE A 692 0.97 12.87 12.98
CA ILE A 692 2.41 12.60 12.76
C ILE A 692 2.97 13.52 11.67
N ALA A 693 2.32 13.58 10.50
CA ALA A 693 2.80 14.40 9.38
C ALA A 693 2.93 15.89 9.77
N SER A 694 1.99 16.38 10.59
CA SER A 694 2.03 17.75 11.08
C SER A 694 3.12 17.95 12.15
N THR A 695 3.36 16.96 13.02
CA THR A 695 4.48 16.96 13.98
C THR A 695 5.83 17.00 13.27
N ILE A 696 6.00 16.20 12.21
CA ILE A 696 7.20 16.21 11.35
C ILE A 696 7.36 17.59 10.71
N SER A 697 6.28 18.13 10.13
CA SER A 697 6.32 19.45 9.49
C SER A 697 6.72 20.56 10.44
N LEU A 698 6.23 20.51 11.69
CA LEU A 698 6.62 21.47 12.72
C LEU A 698 8.11 21.36 13.07
N ALA A 699 8.66 20.14 13.13
CA ALA A 699 10.08 19.92 13.33
C ALA A 699 10.89 20.52 12.16
N SER A 700 10.50 20.28 10.91
CA SER A 700 11.14 20.85 9.71
C SER A 700 11.08 22.39 9.62
N ILE A 701 10.14 23.04 10.32
CA ILE A 701 10.09 24.50 10.42
C ILE A 701 11.02 25.01 11.53
N ILE A 702 11.02 24.39 12.70
CA ILE A 702 11.72 24.92 13.89
C ILE A 702 13.18 24.46 13.96
N ALA A 703 13.44 23.19 13.67
CA ALA A 703 14.74 22.57 13.89
C ALA A 703 15.86 23.19 13.04
N PRO A 704 15.66 23.56 11.76
CA PRO A 704 16.75 24.17 11.00
C PRO A 704 17.24 25.49 11.61
N LEU A 705 16.35 26.34 12.13
CA LEU A 705 16.71 27.58 12.85
C LEU A 705 17.47 27.29 14.15
N LEU A 706 17.05 26.26 14.89
CA LEU A 706 17.71 25.86 16.13
C LEU A 706 19.15 25.37 15.85
N PHE A 707 19.30 24.39 14.96
CA PHE A 707 20.61 23.79 14.67
C PHE A 707 21.52 24.75 13.91
N SER A 708 21.01 25.64 13.06
CA SER A 708 21.83 26.68 12.44
C SER A 708 22.41 27.65 13.46
N THR A 709 21.61 28.03 14.45
CA THR A 709 22.03 28.97 15.50
C THR A 709 23.05 28.31 16.44
N LEU A 710 22.83 27.05 16.79
CA LEU A 710 23.77 26.28 17.60
C LEU A 710 25.08 26.04 16.84
N TYR A 711 25.02 25.68 15.56
CA TYR A 711 26.21 25.54 14.72
C TYR A 711 26.98 26.85 14.62
N PHE A 712 26.29 27.97 14.35
CA PHE A 712 26.90 29.31 14.33
C PHE A 712 27.66 29.63 15.63
N HIS A 713 27.10 29.26 16.79
CA HIS A 713 27.74 29.49 18.07
C HIS A 713 28.99 28.61 18.30
N PHE A 714 28.96 27.36 17.86
CA PHE A 714 30.05 26.40 18.10
C PHE A 714 31.13 26.37 17.02
N GLN A 715 30.83 26.77 15.78
CA GLN A 715 31.73 26.58 14.62
C GLN A 715 33.13 27.19 14.81
N THR A 716 33.27 28.26 15.60
CA THR A 716 34.58 28.90 15.87
C THR A 716 35.36 28.26 17.02
N ARG A 717 34.68 27.51 17.91
CA ARG A 717 35.30 26.87 19.08
C ARG A 717 35.59 25.40 18.81
N TRP A 718 34.56 24.67 18.38
CA TRP A 718 34.63 23.26 18.08
C TRP A 718 33.44 22.85 17.21
N THR A 719 33.69 22.62 15.92
CA THR A 719 32.68 22.27 14.92
C THR A 719 31.95 20.97 15.25
N GLY A 720 32.65 19.98 15.85
CA GLY A 720 32.09 18.68 16.24
C GLY A 720 31.09 18.73 17.40
N ALA A 721 31.04 19.83 18.16
CA ALA A 721 30.12 19.99 19.29
C ALA A 721 28.64 19.85 18.86
N ILE A 722 28.31 20.19 17.61
CA ILE A 722 26.96 20.05 17.07
C ILE A 722 26.46 18.61 17.13
N TRP A 723 27.32 17.61 16.87
CA TRP A 723 26.93 16.21 16.88
C TRP A 723 26.69 15.68 18.29
N LEU A 724 27.41 16.19 19.28
CA LEU A 724 27.10 15.91 20.69
C LEU A 724 25.76 16.51 21.12
N VAL A 725 25.44 17.71 20.67
CA VAL A 725 24.14 18.33 20.93
C VAL A 725 23.02 17.48 20.33
N VAL A 726 23.16 17.02 19.09
CA VAL A 726 22.19 16.12 18.44
C VAL A 726 22.06 14.80 19.21
N ALA A 727 23.16 14.21 19.66
CA ALA A 727 23.14 12.99 20.48
C ALA A 727 22.42 13.21 21.82
N MET A 728 22.65 14.36 22.47
CA MET A 728 21.95 14.73 23.71
C MET A 728 20.45 14.88 23.49
N ILE A 729 20.01 15.48 22.38
CA ILE A 729 18.58 15.61 22.06
C ILE A 729 17.94 14.24 21.80
N TYR A 730 18.65 13.31 21.13
CA TYR A 730 18.21 11.93 21.01
C TYR A 730 18.06 11.24 22.37
N LEU A 731 18.98 11.46 23.30
CA LEU A 731 18.90 10.92 24.66
C LEU A 731 17.74 11.50 25.48
N ILE A 732 17.29 12.74 25.20
CA ILE A 732 16.07 13.32 25.81
C ILE A 732 14.82 12.49 25.42
N ALA A 733 14.82 11.79 24.29
CA ALA A 733 13.72 10.90 23.91
C ALA A 733 13.70 9.59 24.71
N LEU A 734 14.80 9.22 25.39
CA LEU A 734 14.94 7.92 26.06
C LEU A 734 13.87 7.68 27.15
N PRO A 735 13.55 8.62 28.06
CA PRO A 735 12.48 8.43 29.04
C PRO A 735 11.10 8.23 28.39
N ALA A 736 10.83 8.95 27.29
CA ALA A 736 9.59 8.80 26.53
C ALA A 736 9.51 7.41 25.87
N ILE A 737 10.62 6.91 25.32
CA ILE A 737 10.71 5.57 24.72
C ILE A 737 10.48 4.50 25.80
N LEU A 738 11.15 4.60 26.94
CA LEU A 738 11.06 3.62 28.03
C LEU A 738 9.67 3.58 28.67
N SER A 739 8.98 4.72 28.76
CA SER A 739 7.63 4.81 29.35
C SER A 739 6.52 4.41 28.38
N SER A 740 6.67 4.67 27.08
CA SER A 740 5.63 4.45 26.07
C SER A 740 5.69 3.07 25.40
N LEU A 741 6.87 2.44 25.37
CA LEU A 741 7.09 1.11 24.79
C LEU A 741 7.29 0.10 25.91
N LYS A 742 6.31 -0.80 26.11
CA LYS A 742 6.45 -1.91 27.08
C LYS A 742 7.40 -2.97 26.52
N PRO A 743 8.26 -3.59 27.34
CA PRO A 743 9.02 -4.76 26.91
C PRO A 743 8.05 -5.90 26.54
N GLN A 744 8.12 -6.38 25.31
CA GLN A 744 7.48 -7.64 24.95
C GLN A 744 8.25 -8.79 25.62
N GLN A 745 7.54 -9.70 26.29
CA GLN A 745 8.11 -10.99 26.68
C GLN A 745 8.32 -11.78 25.38
N LEU A 746 9.58 -11.99 25.01
CA LEU A 746 9.94 -12.94 23.95
C LEU A 746 9.30 -14.28 24.31
N LYS A 747 8.34 -14.74 23.50
CA LYS A 747 7.87 -16.12 23.59
C LYS A 747 9.10 -16.99 23.36
N SER A 748 9.57 -17.64 24.41
CA SER A 748 10.60 -18.67 24.32
C SER A 748 10.07 -19.74 23.36
N SER A 749 10.63 -19.77 22.15
CA SER A 749 10.46 -20.87 21.20
C SER A 749 11.17 -22.11 21.72
#